data_AF-A0A952I699-F1
#
_entry.id   AF-A0A952I699-F1
#
_cell.length_a   1.000
_cell.length_b   1.000
_cell.length_c   1.000
_cell.angle_alpha   90.00
_cell.angle_beta   90.00
_cell.angle_gamma   90.00
#
_symmetry.space_group_name_H-M   'P 1'
#
loop_
_entity.id
_entity.type
_entity.pdbx_description
1 polymer ?
#
loop_
_entity_poly.entity_id
_entity_poly.type
_entity_poly.pdbx_seq_one_letter_code
_entity_poly.pdbx_strand_id
1 'polypeptide(L)'
;MIKKGTFWLLCIFLLSFGAFSQSFPEIALNQTYLTTKISEQYTASSFSKLLHLGVNAFYLEKIPNQPSVFFKKLKTLSESVTSEKIILIVGQNLNRNRLSSHLKYAGIIQNEESGIIVLNEEEDFWHVEFENQRTTTVHGVQQQKFVFCNFIEENWNNDLVNPNTQFIELVLSFWQQTGRRPNFVCFTPTPLEFSVLENLAHTNTVLKVNGFVKYEKKPLEEIFWEKEIPAITGGKFSFPHFSGQRIKIKPEKPGFDFQPTLFESNDLKQDTSITFQATIKNIGENLVAWYPFDENFENYSNNQLKKVESENTNINDDSERKKAAYFSGESYLKLPPVEALGLNDQDFTISLWIKADTLIDADEPIISTFKRKFREGLHLIFRDQKPYMGFHSDDINGNFEIKARQWYHVVWRYYKKLGERAIFINGKLDKKVKSLSSFKGDGEIYLGVRRTAEEERDYFQGKMDDLAIWNRALGDEEIREIFEGKVIEPLPSIEKSFSFILFITMVGIILIGIFIFIRKEKKKQVKSRSVQEKSIIEGITPVFPKKNMVKLFGVFTAIDKSGNDITKEFTPRIRQFFLLLVFYSSKYPQGISVEELSREIWPDLDLEKAANNRRVNLKKLRAVLANFEGLEVVQTENFLKLKYSSPFHCDYFEFKQLTDQFLNTKKPEQAAYKQFLQFINSGQFLPKIEGEWLDPFKEFVSNFTIDYCLELIKSFPAEDDEIKINQITKIVFLYDPFNEEALVLLMQHFISSNKIQLAKHTYNDFKKAYQDAYDETFSKSYEEVLATGNPH
;
A
#
# COMPACT_ATOMS: atom_id res chain seq x y z
N MET A 1 -10.17 22.18 73.38
CA MET A 1 -10.73 23.19 72.47
C MET A 1 -10.95 22.53 71.11
N ILE A 2 -12.09 21.88 70.88
CA ILE A 2 -13.32 22.43 70.28
C ILE A 2 -13.20 22.73 68.77
N LYS A 3 -13.70 21.75 67.99
CA LYS A 3 -14.68 21.81 66.87
C LYS A 3 -14.38 22.51 65.52
N LYS A 4 -14.71 21.71 64.47
CA LYS A 4 -15.40 22.01 63.18
C LYS A 4 -14.56 22.76 62.13
N GLY A 5 -14.59 22.43 60.84
CA GLY A 5 -15.38 21.49 60.04
C GLY A 5 -15.05 21.72 58.55
N THR A 6 -15.21 20.67 57.73
CA THR A 6 -15.57 20.71 56.29
C THR A 6 -15.40 22.03 55.54
N PHE A 7 -14.43 22.13 54.61
CA PHE A 7 -14.55 22.73 53.26
C PHE A 7 -13.16 22.81 52.57
N TRP A 8 -12.93 22.01 51.52
CA TRP A 8 -12.41 22.44 50.20
C TRP A 8 -12.00 21.23 49.34
N LEU A 9 -12.95 20.83 48.51
CA LEU A 9 -12.79 19.98 47.34
C LEU A 9 -12.76 20.97 46.16
N LEU A 10 -11.60 21.59 45.90
CA LEU A 10 -11.42 22.60 44.84
C LEU A 10 -9.92 22.87 44.57
N CYS A 11 -9.21 21.87 44.03
CA CYS A 11 -7.83 22.02 43.54
C CYS A 11 -7.60 21.32 42.19
N ILE A 12 -8.58 21.33 41.28
CA ILE A 12 -8.43 20.76 39.90
C ILE A 12 -8.61 21.81 38.78
N PHE A 13 -8.91 23.08 39.08
CA PHE A 13 -9.00 24.11 38.04
C PHE A 13 -7.91 25.16 38.22
N LEU A 14 -6.70 24.93 37.70
CA LEU A 14 -5.68 25.99 37.48
C LEU A 14 -4.53 25.51 36.56
N LEU A 15 -4.85 24.84 35.44
CA LEU A 15 -3.90 24.58 34.35
C LEU A 15 -4.53 24.91 32.99
N SER A 16 -4.79 26.19 32.74
CA SER A 16 -5.10 26.68 31.39
C SER A 16 -4.96 28.20 31.29
N PHE A 17 -3.77 28.75 31.55
CA PHE A 17 -3.45 30.11 31.13
C PHE A 17 -2.02 30.18 30.59
N GLY A 18 -1.94 30.07 29.27
CA GLY A 18 -0.69 30.12 28.52
C GLY A 18 -0.90 29.80 27.03
N ALA A 19 -2.00 30.27 26.43
CA ALA A 19 -2.16 30.18 24.98
C ALA A 19 -1.38 31.31 24.31
N PHE A 20 -0.20 30.98 23.77
CA PHE A 20 0.36 31.71 22.65
C PHE A 20 -0.72 31.89 21.58
N SER A 21 -0.79 33.05 20.93
CA SER A 21 -1.76 33.37 19.88
C SER A 21 -1.53 32.48 18.65
N GLN A 22 -2.05 31.26 18.69
CA GLN A 22 -2.09 30.38 17.53
C GLN A 22 -3.17 30.88 16.56
N SER A 23 -2.87 30.80 15.28
CA SER A 23 -3.83 31.13 14.23
C SER A 23 -4.99 30.12 14.26
N PHE A 24 -6.22 30.54 13.94
CA PHE A 24 -7.37 29.63 13.93
C PHE A 24 -7.18 28.36 13.07
N PRO A 25 -6.49 28.41 11.91
CA PRO A 25 -6.13 27.20 11.16
C PRO A 25 -5.27 26.22 11.97
N GLU A 26 -4.35 26.69 12.82
CA GLU A 26 -3.56 25.84 13.72
C GLU A 26 -4.38 25.24 14.86
N ILE A 27 -5.37 25.99 15.35
CA ILE A 27 -6.31 25.52 16.37
C ILE A 27 -7.21 24.43 15.78
N ALA A 28 -7.78 24.66 14.59
CA ALA A 28 -8.64 23.72 13.89
C ALA A 28 -7.90 22.42 13.53
N LEU A 29 -6.61 22.48 13.21
CA LEU A 29 -5.78 21.29 12.95
C LEU A 29 -5.60 20.38 14.18
N ASN A 30 -5.77 20.93 15.38
CA ASN A 30 -5.45 20.25 16.64
C ASN A 30 -6.67 19.88 17.48
N GLN A 31 -7.84 20.48 17.22
CA GLN A 31 -9.08 20.26 17.97
C GLN A 31 -10.25 19.94 17.03
N THR A 32 -11.12 19.02 17.46
CA THR A 32 -12.39 18.72 16.80
C THR A 32 -13.51 19.47 17.51
N TYR A 33 -14.33 20.20 16.74
CA TYR A 33 -15.45 20.99 17.22
C TYR A 33 -16.79 20.37 16.82
N LEU A 34 -17.80 20.53 17.68
CA LEU A 34 -19.17 20.19 17.35
C LEU A 34 -19.77 21.30 16.49
N THR A 35 -20.30 20.95 15.32
CA THR A 35 -20.94 21.89 14.40
C THR A 35 -22.39 21.53 14.13
N THR A 36 -23.14 22.48 13.59
CA THR A 36 -24.47 22.25 13.02
C THR A 36 -24.67 23.16 11.83
N LYS A 37 -25.46 22.70 10.85
CA LYS A 37 -26.00 23.57 9.79
C LYS A 37 -26.97 24.56 10.40
N ILE A 38 -26.87 25.83 10.03
CA ILE A 38 -27.87 26.85 10.40
C ILE A 38 -28.80 27.09 9.21
N SER A 39 -30.11 26.94 9.45
CA SER A 39 -31.18 27.39 8.55
C SER A 39 -31.90 28.63 9.11
N GLU A 40 -32.68 29.34 8.29
CA GLU A 40 -33.44 30.52 8.75
C GLU A 40 -34.51 30.22 9.81
N GLN A 41 -34.82 28.95 10.05
CA GLN A 41 -35.90 28.51 10.94
C GLN A 41 -35.50 28.36 12.41
N TYR A 42 -34.23 28.57 12.77
CA TYR A 42 -33.76 28.39 14.15
C TYR A 42 -34.22 29.54 15.08
N THR A 43 -34.92 29.17 16.16
CA THR A 43 -35.37 30.12 17.19
C THR A 43 -34.27 30.41 18.23
N ALA A 44 -34.43 31.46 19.05
CA ALA A 44 -33.46 31.81 20.11
C ALA A 44 -33.27 30.65 21.11
N SER A 45 -34.35 29.95 21.42
CA SER A 45 -34.34 28.77 22.30
C SER A 45 -33.62 27.58 21.65
N SER A 46 -33.74 27.39 20.33
CA SER A 46 -32.97 26.38 19.60
C SER A 46 -31.46 26.63 19.68
N PHE A 47 -31.01 27.89 19.53
CA PHE A 47 -29.59 28.25 19.64
C PHE A 47 -29.04 28.09 21.06
N SER A 48 -29.77 28.57 22.07
CA SER A 48 -29.37 28.39 23.47
C SER A 48 -29.24 26.91 23.83
N LYS A 49 -30.17 26.05 23.35
CA LYS A 49 -30.10 24.61 23.54
C LYS A 49 -28.86 23.99 22.88
N LEU A 50 -28.49 24.42 21.67
CA LEU A 50 -27.30 23.94 20.97
C LEU A 50 -26.00 24.36 21.68
N LEU A 51 -25.92 25.60 22.18
CA LEU A 51 -24.78 26.08 22.96
C LEU A 51 -24.65 25.33 24.29
N HIS A 52 -25.76 25.01 24.97
CA HIS A 52 -25.74 24.15 26.16
C HIS A 52 -25.32 22.70 25.86
N LEU A 53 -25.51 22.23 24.62
CA LEU A 53 -24.97 20.96 24.11
C LEU A 53 -23.51 21.09 23.63
N GLY A 54 -22.88 22.26 23.84
CA GLY A 54 -21.48 22.56 23.53
C GLY A 54 -21.17 22.68 22.03
N VAL A 55 -22.18 22.95 21.21
CA VAL A 55 -22.00 23.38 19.81
C VAL A 55 -21.38 24.77 19.80
N ASN A 56 -20.11 24.88 19.44
CA ASN A 56 -19.37 26.13 19.35
C ASN A 56 -18.93 26.48 17.92
N ALA A 57 -19.27 25.65 16.93
CA ALA A 57 -19.10 25.93 15.51
C ALA A 57 -20.43 25.86 14.75
N PHE A 58 -20.58 26.68 13.72
CA PHE A 58 -21.80 26.74 12.92
C PHE A 58 -21.50 26.88 11.44
N TYR A 59 -22.09 26.02 10.61
CA TYR A 59 -21.94 26.06 9.16
C TYR A 59 -23.04 26.88 8.51
N LEU A 60 -22.65 27.84 7.68
CA LEU A 60 -23.54 28.75 6.95
C LEU A 60 -23.47 28.46 5.45
N GLU A 61 -24.54 27.89 4.89
CA GLU A 61 -24.65 27.62 3.44
C GLU A 61 -25.15 28.82 2.64
N LYS A 62 -25.96 29.69 3.26
CA LYS A 62 -26.57 30.86 2.63
C LYS A 62 -26.60 32.05 3.59
N ILE A 63 -26.49 33.27 3.06
CA ILE A 63 -26.68 34.48 3.86
C ILE A 63 -28.16 34.55 4.28
N PRO A 64 -28.48 34.71 5.57
CA PRO A 64 -29.86 34.86 6.02
C PRO A 64 -30.52 36.10 5.42
N ASN A 65 -31.83 36.05 5.18
CA ASN A 65 -32.65 37.14 4.64
C ASN A 65 -32.56 38.44 5.47
N GLN A 66 -32.30 38.33 6.79
CA GLN A 66 -32.00 39.47 7.69
C GLN A 66 -30.67 39.26 8.43
N PRO A 67 -29.52 39.48 7.78
CA PRO A 67 -28.21 39.12 8.30
C PRO A 67 -27.88 39.87 9.60
N SER A 68 -28.11 41.19 9.64
CA SER A 68 -27.76 42.04 10.78
C SER A 68 -28.53 41.66 12.06
N VAL A 69 -29.81 41.29 11.92
CA VAL A 69 -30.66 40.86 13.04
C VAL A 69 -30.22 39.49 13.56
N PHE A 70 -30.00 38.56 12.64
CA PHE A 70 -29.52 37.21 12.94
C PHE A 70 -28.18 37.24 13.69
N PHE A 71 -27.20 37.96 13.15
CA PHE A 71 -25.86 38.06 13.70
C PHE A 71 -25.84 38.76 15.07
N LYS A 72 -26.61 39.85 15.25
CA LYS A 72 -26.73 40.54 16.54
C LYS A 72 -27.32 39.61 17.62
N LYS A 73 -28.31 38.80 17.24
CA LYS A 73 -28.93 37.81 18.12
C LYS A 73 -27.96 36.69 18.52
N LEU A 74 -27.18 36.19 17.57
CA LEU A 74 -26.13 35.19 17.81
C LEU A 74 -25.08 35.72 18.81
N LYS A 75 -24.64 36.97 18.64
CA LYS A 75 -23.73 37.64 19.58
C LYS A 75 -24.30 37.71 21.00
N THR A 76 -25.52 38.20 21.15
CA THR A 76 -26.17 38.30 22.48
C THR A 76 -26.34 36.93 23.15
N LEU A 77 -26.71 35.90 22.38
CA LEU A 77 -26.80 34.53 22.90
C LEU A 77 -25.42 33.99 23.33
N SER A 78 -24.37 34.24 22.55
CA SER A 78 -23.00 33.81 22.86
C SER A 78 -22.48 34.38 24.17
N GLU A 79 -22.68 35.68 24.40
CA GLU A 79 -22.28 36.37 25.63
C GLU A 79 -23.02 35.88 26.87
N SER A 80 -24.19 35.24 26.69
CA SER A 80 -25.05 34.78 27.79
C SER A 80 -24.86 33.31 28.18
N VAL A 81 -24.28 32.47 27.32
CA VAL A 81 -24.22 30.99 27.52
C VAL A 81 -22.80 30.47 27.69
N THR A 82 -21.77 31.09 27.10
CA THR A 82 -20.39 30.54 27.09
C THR A 82 -19.32 31.63 27.11
N SER A 83 -18.20 31.40 27.80
CA SER A 83 -16.97 32.23 27.71
C SER A 83 -16.08 31.88 26.50
N GLU A 84 -16.43 30.85 25.72
CA GLU A 84 -15.68 30.37 24.56
C GLU A 84 -16.12 31.06 23.25
N LYS A 85 -15.21 31.10 22.26
CA LYS A 85 -15.44 31.74 20.94
C LYS A 85 -16.37 30.89 20.07
N ILE A 86 -17.27 31.53 19.29
CA ILE A 86 -18.18 30.86 18.35
C ILE A 86 -17.63 30.89 16.92
N ILE A 87 -17.40 29.75 16.32
CA ILE A 87 -16.84 29.61 14.98
C ILE A 87 -17.98 29.67 13.95
N LEU A 88 -17.85 30.48 12.88
CA LEU A 88 -18.76 30.41 11.72
C LEU A 88 -17.99 29.98 10.48
N ILE A 89 -18.40 28.85 9.94
CA ILE A 89 -17.82 28.26 8.74
C ILE A 89 -18.68 28.71 7.56
N VAL A 90 -18.05 29.23 6.51
CA VAL A 90 -18.71 29.79 5.35
C VAL A 90 -18.62 28.79 4.20
N GLY A 91 -19.77 28.33 3.69
CA GLY A 91 -19.80 27.41 2.55
C GLY A 91 -19.22 28.02 1.26
N GLN A 92 -18.71 27.18 0.37
CA GLN A 92 -17.98 27.58 -0.86
C GLN A 92 -18.70 28.60 -1.75
N ASN A 93 -20.03 28.61 -1.74
CA ASN A 93 -20.84 29.47 -2.61
C ASN A 93 -21.09 30.88 -2.05
N LEU A 94 -20.47 31.24 -0.92
CA LEU A 94 -20.69 32.51 -0.24
C LEU A 94 -19.52 33.48 -0.42
N ASN A 95 -19.85 34.71 -0.83
CA ASN A 95 -18.85 35.77 -0.94
C ASN A 95 -18.38 36.23 0.45
N ARG A 96 -17.15 35.85 0.82
CA ARG A 96 -16.49 36.17 2.10
C ARG A 96 -16.47 37.67 2.42
N ASN A 97 -16.18 38.51 1.43
CA ASN A 97 -16.12 39.97 1.61
C ASN A 97 -17.51 40.55 1.92
N ARG A 98 -18.54 40.03 1.26
CA ARG A 98 -19.93 40.40 1.54
C ARG A 98 -20.33 40.01 2.95
N LEU A 99 -19.97 38.81 3.42
CA LEU A 99 -20.28 38.35 4.77
C LEU A 99 -19.53 39.13 5.86
N SER A 100 -18.22 39.37 5.66
CA SER A 100 -17.38 40.21 6.54
C SER A 100 -17.98 41.61 6.72
N SER A 101 -18.51 42.20 5.66
CA SER A 101 -19.18 43.52 5.71
C SER A 101 -20.44 43.50 6.58
N HIS A 102 -21.26 42.44 6.52
CA HIS A 102 -22.45 42.31 7.38
C HIS A 102 -22.08 42.10 8.85
N LEU A 103 -21.00 41.35 9.13
CA LEU A 103 -20.51 41.11 10.49
C LEU A 103 -19.92 42.37 11.13
N LYS A 104 -19.21 43.19 10.35
CA LYS A 104 -18.74 44.53 10.75
C LYS A 104 -19.93 45.44 11.06
N TYR A 105 -20.94 45.48 10.19
CA TYR A 105 -22.16 46.27 10.39
C TYR A 105 -22.98 45.84 11.62
N ALA A 106 -23.01 44.54 11.93
CA ALA A 106 -23.65 44.00 13.12
C ALA A 106 -22.86 44.23 14.43
N GLY A 107 -21.65 44.82 14.36
CA GLY A 107 -20.82 45.13 15.52
C GLY A 107 -20.16 43.90 16.17
N ILE A 108 -19.90 42.86 15.38
CA ILE A 108 -19.39 41.56 15.86
C ILE A 108 -17.88 41.41 15.69
N ILE A 109 -17.33 41.98 14.62
CA ILE A 109 -15.90 41.93 14.31
C ILE A 109 -15.38 43.37 14.36
N GLN A 110 -14.47 43.68 15.30
CA GLN A 110 -13.72 44.94 15.33
C GLN A 110 -12.37 44.81 14.61
N ASN A 111 -11.70 43.66 14.70
CA ASN A 111 -10.55 43.22 13.88
C ASN A 111 -10.75 41.76 13.46
N GLU A 112 -10.28 41.36 12.28
CA GLU A 112 -10.51 40.02 11.70
C GLU A 112 -9.93 38.87 12.56
N GLU A 113 -9.03 39.17 13.50
CA GLU A 113 -8.42 38.21 14.43
C GLU A 113 -9.02 38.24 15.86
N SER A 114 -9.83 39.26 16.19
CA SER A 114 -10.32 39.52 17.56
C SER A 114 -11.82 39.31 17.76
N GLY A 115 -12.55 38.90 16.71
CA GLY A 115 -13.98 38.64 16.77
C GLY A 115 -14.31 37.32 17.47
N ILE A 116 -15.49 37.26 18.10
CA ILE A 116 -16.10 36.01 18.56
C ILE A 116 -16.25 35.01 17.40
N ILE A 117 -16.29 35.52 16.16
CA ILE A 117 -16.58 34.83 14.90
C ILE A 117 -15.36 34.86 13.97
N VAL A 118 -14.81 33.70 13.63
CA VAL A 118 -13.73 33.51 12.63
C VAL A 118 -14.33 32.97 11.34
N LEU A 119 -14.03 33.60 10.19
CA LEU A 119 -14.47 33.17 8.86
C LEU A 119 -13.38 32.33 8.19
N ASN A 120 -13.69 31.09 7.82
CA ASN A 120 -12.80 30.27 7.01
C ASN A 120 -13.56 29.59 5.85
N GLU A 121 -12.83 29.27 4.80
CA GLU A 121 -13.34 28.66 3.56
C GLU A 121 -13.35 27.13 3.69
N GLU A 122 -14.37 26.47 3.13
CA GLU A 122 -14.63 25.03 3.26
C GLU A 122 -13.44 24.14 2.85
N GLU A 123 -12.59 24.62 1.93
CA GLU A 123 -11.44 23.88 1.39
C GLU A 123 -10.36 23.57 2.45
N ASP A 124 -10.39 24.29 3.59
CA ASP A 124 -9.45 24.11 4.70
C ASP A 124 -9.94 23.11 5.77
N PHE A 125 -11.17 22.57 5.68
CA PHE A 125 -11.76 21.76 6.75
C PHE A 125 -12.27 20.39 6.30
N TRP A 126 -12.01 19.40 7.15
CA TRP A 126 -12.61 18.07 7.06
C TRP A 126 -13.78 18.00 8.03
N HIS A 127 -14.92 17.60 7.48
CA HIS A 127 -16.19 17.55 8.18
C HIS A 127 -16.76 16.14 8.10
N VAL A 128 -17.25 15.63 9.24
CA VAL A 128 -17.99 14.37 9.37
C VAL A 128 -19.44 14.66 9.78
N GLU A 129 -20.42 14.19 9.00
CA GLU A 129 -21.85 14.27 9.35
C GLU A 129 -22.31 13.00 10.05
N PHE A 130 -22.87 13.14 11.26
CA PHE A 130 -23.43 12.05 12.06
C PHE A 130 -24.93 12.27 12.28
N GLU A 131 -25.76 11.49 11.57
CA GLU A 131 -27.22 11.57 11.59
C GLU A 131 -27.84 10.23 11.98
N ASN A 132 -28.80 10.21 12.91
CA ASN A 132 -29.53 8.98 13.30
C ASN A 132 -28.63 7.78 13.67
N GLN A 133 -27.54 8.03 14.40
CA GLN A 133 -26.53 7.00 14.76
C GLN A 133 -25.78 6.40 13.57
N ARG A 134 -25.90 7.00 12.38
CA ARG A 134 -25.20 6.61 11.16
C ARG A 134 -24.40 7.80 10.64
N THR A 135 -23.28 7.51 9.99
CA THR A 135 -22.51 8.54 9.30
C THR A 135 -23.08 8.70 7.90
N THR A 136 -23.36 9.93 7.48
CA THR A 136 -24.00 10.18 6.18
C THR A 136 -23.03 10.78 5.15
N THR A 137 -22.00 11.54 5.56
CA THR A 137 -21.06 12.15 4.59
C THR A 137 -19.75 12.68 5.17
N VAL A 138 -18.64 12.60 4.41
CA VAL A 138 -17.35 13.25 4.70
C VAL A 138 -16.99 14.28 3.61
N HIS A 139 -16.94 15.57 3.96
CA HIS A 139 -16.60 16.66 3.01
C HIS A 139 -15.11 17.05 3.04
N GLY A 140 -14.57 17.42 1.87
CA GLY A 140 -13.14 17.63 1.56
C GLY A 140 -12.88 17.43 0.05
N VAL A 141 -11.80 17.95 -0.52
CA VAL A 141 -11.59 18.01 -1.99
C VAL A 141 -11.69 16.63 -2.69
N GLN A 142 -12.64 16.53 -3.61
CA GLN A 142 -13.35 15.33 -4.08
C GLN A 142 -12.58 14.26 -4.88
N GLN A 143 -11.27 14.38 -5.12
CA GLN A 143 -10.55 13.46 -6.03
C GLN A 143 -9.55 12.49 -5.38
N GLN A 144 -9.41 12.48 -4.05
CA GLN A 144 -8.62 11.46 -3.32
C GLN A 144 -9.46 10.67 -2.30
N LYS A 145 -10.80 10.76 -2.36
CA LYS A 145 -11.71 10.47 -1.23
C LYS A 145 -12.57 9.20 -1.35
N PHE A 146 -12.38 8.39 -2.40
CA PHE A 146 -13.28 7.27 -2.68
C PHE A 146 -13.05 5.99 -1.84
N VAL A 147 -11.97 5.91 -1.04
CA VAL A 147 -11.71 4.72 -0.21
C VAL A 147 -12.44 4.78 1.14
N PHE A 148 -12.74 5.98 1.65
CA PHE A 148 -13.25 6.16 3.01
C PHE A 148 -14.78 6.10 3.12
N CYS A 149 -15.53 6.50 2.09
CA CYS A 149 -17.00 6.43 2.12
C CYS A 149 -17.49 4.97 2.15
N ASN A 150 -16.88 4.06 1.39
CA ASN A 150 -17.28 2.66 1.34
C ASN A 150 -17.06 1.94 2.69
N PHE A 151 -15.96 2.22 3.39
CA PHE A 151 -15.65 1.56 4.68
C PHE A 151 -16.64 1.90 5.80
N ILE A 152 -17.28 3.06 5.73
CA ILE A 152 -18.27 3.53 6.72
C ILE A 152 -19.66 2.96 6.44
N GLU A 153 -20.03 2.83 5.16
CA GLU A 153 -21.30 2.21 4.78
C GLU A 153 -21.31 0.71 5.11
N GLU A 154 -20.15 0.04 5.01
CA GLU A 154 -20.01 -1.42 5.22
C GLU A 154 -19.85 -1.89 6.68
N ASN A 155 -19.62 -1.02 7.68
CA ASN A 155 -19.26 -1.48 9.04
C ASN A 155 -20.14 -0.92 10.18
N TRP A 156 -21.19 -0.15 9.88
CA TRP A 156 -21.82 0.73 10.88
C TRP A 156 -23.30 0.43 11.27
N ASN A 157 -23.97 -0.60 10.76
CA ASN A 157 -25.35 -0.96 11.17
C ASN A 157 -25.44 -2.00 12.30
N ASN A 158 -24.39 -2.24 13.07
CA ASN A 158 -24.51 -3.14 14.22
C ASN A 158 -25.26 -2.48 15.40
N ASP A 159 -26.56 -2.78 15.54
CA ASP A 159 -27.47 -2.41 16.65
C ASP A 159 -26.98 -2.89 18.06
N LEU A 160 -25.80 -3.50 18.15
CA LEU A 160 -25.23 -4.14 19.35
C LEU A 160 -24.04 -3.38 19.97
N VAL A 161 -23.52 -2.32 19.34
CA VAL A 161 -22.35 -1.58 19.82
C VAL A 161 -22.76 -0.22 20.41
N ASN A 162 -22.14 0.14 21.54
CA ASN A 162 -22.39 1.42 22.21
C ASN A 162 -22.09 2.61 21.27
N PRO A 163 -23.05 3.53 21.02
CA PRO A 163 -22.84 4.70 20.14
C PRO A 163 -21.63 5.57 20.51
N ASN A 164 -21.24 5.63 21.79
CA ASN A 164 -20.06 6.36 22.24
C ASN A 164 -18.76 5.74 21.70
N THR A 165 -18.65 4.41 21.75
CA THR A 165 -17.48 3.68 21.23
C THR A 165 -17.38 3.84 19.73
N GLN A 166 -18.50 3.69 19.02
CA GLN A 166 -18.58 3.87 17.58
C GLN A 166 -18.04 5.26 17.18
N PHE A 167 -18.58 6.34 17.77
CA PHE A 167 -18.14 7.70 17.47
C PHE A 167 -16.63 7.93 17.63
N ILE A 168 -16.05 7.41 18.72
CA ILE A 168 -14.61 7.53 18.99
C ILE A 168 -13.80 6.79 17.92
N GLU A 169 -14.19 5.57 17.57
CA GLU A 169 -13.52 4.76 16.53
C GLU A 169 -13.56 5.43 15.15
N LEU A 170 -14.65 6.11 14.80
CA LEU A 170 -14.73 6.89 13.55
C LEU A 170 -13.75 8.04 13.49
N VAL A 171 -13.72 8.87 14.53
CA VAL A 171 -12.82 10.03 14.57
C VAL A 171 -11.36 9.57 14.51
N LEU A 172 -11.03 8.48 15.21
CA LEU A 172 -9.68 7.94 15.26
C LEU A 172 -9.27 7.24 13.96
N SER A 173 -10.13 6.42 13.37
CA SER A 173 -9.87 5.76 12.09
C SER A 173 -9.73 6.77 10.95
N PHE A 174 -10.62 7.77 10.88
CA PHE A 174 -10.49 8.89 9.95
C PHE A 174 -9.12 9.58 10.12
N TRP A 175 -8.74 9.89 11.36
CA TRP A 175 -7.51 10.60 11.64
C TRP A 175 -6.26 9.78 11.27
N GLN A 176 -6.27 8.48 11.56
CA GLN A 176 -5.19 7.56 11.23
C GLN A 176 -4.99 7.42 9.71
N GLN A 177 -6.08 7.28 8.95
CA GLN A 177 -6.05 7.01 7.50
C GLN A 177 -5.82 8.27 6.66
N THR A 178 -6.40 9.40 7.04
CA THR A 178 -6.24 10.65 6.28
C THR A 178 -4.99 11.43 6.67
N GLY A 179 -4.37 11.09 7.80
CA GLY A 179 -3.29 11.89 8.39
C GLY A 179 -3.71 13.31 8.72
N ARG A 180 -5.01 13.50 8.93
CA ARG A 180 -5.62 14.77 9.34
C ARG A 180 -6.75 14.47 10.31
N ARG A 181 -6.84 15.25 11.37
CA ARG A 181 -7.95 15.12 12.32
C ARG A 181 -9.21 15.77 11.73
N PRO A 182 -10.42 15.24 11.95
CA PRO A 182 -11.61 15.95 11.50
C PRO A 182 -11.76 17.23 12.33
N ASN A 183 -11.95 18.36 11.66
CA ASN A 183 -12.04 19.67 12.31
C ASN A 183 -13.44 19.88 12.89
N PHE A 184 -14.45 19.38 12.19
CA PHE A 184 -15.85 19.56 12.55
C PHE A 184 -16.62 18.25 12.47
N VAL A 185 -17.47 18.03 13.46
CA VAL A 185 -18.44 16.93 13.50
C VAL A 185 -19.83 17.54 13.55
N CYS A 186 -20.64 17.31 12.52
CA CYS A 186 -22.05 17.70 12.55
C CYS A 186 -22.87 16.61 13.22
N PHE A 187 -23.74 16.99 14.15
CA PHE A 187 -24.51 16.06 14.95
C PHE A 187 -25.99 16.41 14.95
N THR A 188 -26.84 15.41 14.68
CA THR A 188 -28.29 15.53 14.82
C THR A 188 -28.74 14.87 16.13
N PRO A 189 -29.30 15.62 17.11
CA PRO A 189 -29.66 15.07 18.41
C PRO A 189 -30.66 13.92 18.32
N THR A 190 -30.32 12.76 18.90
CA THR A 190 -31.27 11.67 19.16
C THR A 190 -31.72 11.69 20.63
N PRO A 191 -32.87 11.07 20.97
CA PRO A 191 -33.52 11.26 22.28
C PRO A 191 -32.85 10.60 23.49
N LEU A 192 -31.78 9.81 23.33
CA LEU A 192 -31.12 9.07 24.42
C LEU A 192 -29.76 9.69 24.80
N GLU A 193 -29.37 9.45 26.06
CA GLU A 193 -28.22 9.96 26.83
C GLU A 193 -26.82 9.81 26.17
N PHE A 194 -26.62 10.39 24.98
CA PHE A 194 -25.35 10.45 24.28
C PHE A 194 -24.60 11.74 24.65
N SER A 195 -23.48 11.62 25.37
CA SER A 195 -22.62 12.77 25.71
C SER A 195 -21.56 12.99 24.63
N VAL A 196 -21.97 13.62 23.51
CA VAL A 196 -21.07 13.99 22.40
C VAL A 196 -19.84 14.75 22.92
N LEU A 197 -20.03 15.61 23.92
CA LEU A 197 -18.99 16.44 24.49
C LEU A 197 -17.91 15.65 25.22
N GLU A 198 -18.29 14.62 25.99
CA GLU A 198 -17.33 13.74 26.65
C GLU A 198 -16.52 12.93 25.63
N ASN A 199 -17.16 12.42 24.57
CA ASN A 199 -16.48 11.68 23.52
C ASN A 199 -15.54 12.58 22.70
N LEU A 200 -15.96 13.82 22.39
CA LEU A 200 -15.10 14.81 21.75
C LEU A 200 -13.93 15.22 22.66
N ALA A 201 -14.17 15.40 23.95
CA ALA A 201 -13.10 15.65 24.92
C ALA A 201 -12.10 14.49 24.94
N HIS A 202 -12.58 13.25 24.93
CA HIS A 202 -11.73 12.06 24.87
C HIS A 202 -10.84 12.04 23.63
N THR A 203 -11.43 12.21 22.43
CA THR A 203 -10.64 12.27 21.17
C THR A 203 -9.68 13.46 21.15
N ASN A 204 -10.04 14.59 21.78
CA ASN A 204 -9.17 15.77 21.91
C ASN A 204 -7.93 15.53 22.78
N THR A 205 -8.00 14.56 23.70
CA THR A 205 -6.88 14.20 24.59
C THR A 205 -5.95 13.12 24.02
N VAL A 206 -6.29 12.53 22.87
CA VAL A 206 -5.44 11.52 22.24
C VAL A 206 -4.13 12.15 21.78
N LEU A 207 -3.02 11.55 22.19
CA LEU A 207 -1.68 12.00 21.83
C LEU A 207 -1.48 11.93 20.32
N LYS A 208 -0.67 12.84 19.78
CA LYS A 208 -0.46 12.93 18.34
C LYS A 208 0.97 13.26 17.94
N VAL A 209 1.32 12.84 16.73
CA VAL A 209 2.45 13.38 15.97
C VAL A 209 1.90 14.26 14.87
N ASN A 210 2.20 15.54 14.92
CA ASN A 210 1.79 16.50 13.89
C ASN A 210 3.01 17.18 13.28
N GLY A 211 2.81 17.91 12.19
CA GLY A 211 3.94 18.52 11.54
C GLY A 211 3.70 19.08 10.17
N PHE A 212 4.83 19.41 9.55
CA PHE A 212 4.89 19.95 8.20
C PHE A 212 5.85 19.13 7.34
N VAL A 213 5.52 19.02 6.06
CA VAL A 213 6.44 18.59 5.01
C VAL A 213 6.63 19.79 4.10
N LYS A 214 7.88 20.26 3.97
CA LYS A 214 8.18 21.52 3.29
C LYS A 214 9.22 21.33 2.21
N TYR A 215 9.01 21.98 1.07
CA TYR A 215 10.01 22.19 0.03
C TYR A 215 10.16 23.71 -0.19
N GLU A 216 11.38 24.23 -0.19
CA GLU A 216 11.66 25.68 -0.31
C GLU A 216 10.80 26.56 0.63
N LYS A 217 10.61 26.11 1.87
CA LYS A 217 9.77 26.76 2.92
C LYS A 217 8.26 26.74 2.64
N LYS A 218 7.80 26.21 1.50
CA LYS A 218 6.39 26.03 1.18
C LYS A 218 5.92 24.62 1.56
N PRO A 219 4.64 24.43 1.95
CA PRO A 219 4.06 23.10 2.12
C PRO A 219 4.18 22.29 0.83
N LEU A 220 4.64 21.05 0.94
CA LEU A 220 4.74 20.11 -0.19
C LEU A 220 3.51 19.20 -0.20
N GLU A 221 2.76 19.21 -1.30
CA GLU A 221 1.50 18.46 -1.43
C GLU A 221 1.71 17.01 -1.90
N GLU A 222 0.68 16.16 -1.78
CA GLU A 222 0.70 14.73 -2.15
C GLU A 222 1.87 13.94 -1.53
N ILE A 223 1.97 13.96 -0.20
CA ILE A 223 2.91 13.18 0.59
C ILE A 223 2.30 11.84 0.95
N PHE A 224 2.99 10.76 0.60
CA PHE A 224 2.65 9.40 1.00
C PHE A 224 3.35 9.05 2.31
N TRP A 225 2.68 8.30 3.17
CA TRP A 225 3.26 7.86 4.44
C TRP A 225 3.40 6.33 4.46
N GLU A 226 4.60 5.83 4.76
CA GLU A 226 4.83 4.39 5.00
C GLU A 226 4.19 4.01 6.35
N LYS A 227 3.05 3.31 6.29
CA LYS A 227 2.21 2.85 7.40
C LYS A 227 1.48 1.56 7.03
N GLU A 228 0.91 0.87 8.02
CA GLU A 228 -0.03 -0.25 7.81
C GLU A 228 -1.21 0.16 6.91
N ILE A 229 -1.70 1.40 7.04
CA ILE A 229 -2.67 2.01 6.11
C ILE A 229 -2.03 3.24 5.45
N PRO A 230 -1.73 3.21 4.14
CA PRO A 230 -1.10 4.32 3.44
C PRO A 230 -1.99 5.57 3.45
N ALA A 231 -1.52 6.62 4.12
CA ALA A 231 -2.17 7.94 4.11
C ALA A 231 -1.55 8.84 3.03
N ILE A 232 -2.37 9.70 2.43
CA ILE A 232 -1.91 10.78 1.54
C ILE A 232 -2.27 12.11 2.19
N THR A 233 -1.27 12.94 2.46
CA THR A 233 -1.49 14.27 3.04
C THR A 233 -0.96 15.37 2.13
N GLY A 234 -1.43 16.59 2.36
CA GLY A 234 -0.70 17.78 1.93
C GLY A 234 0.54 18.06 2.77
N GLY A 235 1.08 19.28 2.67
CA GLY A 235 2.28 19.66 3.42
C GLY A 235 2.08 19.87 4.93
N LYS A 236 0.88 19.64 5.45
CA LYS A 236 0.56 19.55 6.88
C LYS A 236 -0.07 18.20 7.18
N PHE A 237 0.33 17.58 8.29
CA PHE A 237 -0.17 16.28 8.72
C PHE A 237 -0.34 16.21 10.24
N SER A 238 -1.14 15.26 10.69
CA SER A 238 -1.39 14.93 12.07
C SER A 238 -1.83 13.47 12.16
N PHE A 239 -1.19 12.67 13.01
CA PHE A 239 -1.55 11.27 13.24
C PHE A 239 -1.78 11.00 14.72
N PRO A 240 -2.84 10.25 15.09
CA PRO A 240 -3.07 9.86 16.46
C PRO A 240 -2.06 8.80 16.90
N HIS A 241 -1.81 8.73 18.21
CA HIS A 241 -0.95 7.75 18.86
C HIS A 241 -1.67 7.12 20.03
N PHE A 242 -1.61 5.79 20.12
CA PHE A 242 -2.22 5.02 21.19
C PHE A 242 -1.13 4.46 22.11
N SER A 243 -1.34 4.55 23.43
CA SER A 243 -0.32 4.14 24.41
C SER A 243 0.07 2.67 24.20
N GLY A 244 1.38 2.40 24.23
CA GLY A 244 1.93 1.06 24.03
C GLY A 244 2.04 0.60 22.58
N GLN A 245 1.66 1.42 21.60
CA GLN A 245 1.92 1.18 20.19
C GLN A 245 3.18 1.93 19.72
N ARG A 246 3.93 1.33 18.80
CA ARG A 246 5.03 2.01 18.11
C ARG A 246 4.46 2.91 17.01
N ILE A 247 4.89 4.17 16.95
CA ILE A 247 4.59 5.06 15.83
C ILE A 247 5.83 5.20 14.96
N LYS A 248 5.69 4.86 13.67
CA LYS A 248 6.70 5.08 12.63
C LYS A 248 6.02 5.85 11.50
N ILE A 249 6.54 7.02 11.17
CA ILE A 249 6.06 7.82 10.03
C ILE A 249 7.25 8.18 9.14
N LYS A 250 7.13 7.87 7.85
CA LYS A 250 8.15 8.14 6.85
C LYS A 250 7.46 8.75 5.64
N PRO A 251 7.74 10.02 5.32
CA PRO A 251 7.19 10.66 4.14
C PRO A 251 7.88 10.12 2.88
N GLU A 252 7.09 9.98 1.82
CA GLU A 252 7.55 9.55 0.50
C GLU A 252 6.84 10.40 -0.55
N LYS A 253 7.59 10.80 -1.59
CA LYS A 253 7.07 11.45 -2.78
C LYS A 253 8.06 11.22 -3.93
N PRO A 254 7.61 10.86 -5.14
CA PRO A 254 8.48 10.76 -6.31
C PRO A 254 9.34 12.02 -6.47
N GLY A 255 10.65 11.82 -6.61
CA GLY A 255 11.66 12.86 -6.81
C GLY A 255 12.09 13.67 -5.59
N PHE A 256 11.66 13.31 -4.38
CA PHE A 256 12.10 13.99 -3.16
C PHE A 256 12.73 13.04 -2.15
N ASP A 257 13.82 13.49 -1.54
CA ASP A 257 14.32 12.97 -0.26
C ASP A 257 13.85 13.87 0.88
N PHE A 258 13.81 13.33 2.10
CA PHE A 258 13.31 14.03 3.27
C PHE A 258 14.31 14.00 4.42
N GLN A 259 14.43 15.12 5.13
CA GLN A 259 15.21 15.25 6.35
C GLN A 259 14.33 15.74 7.51
N PRO A 260 14.20 14.98 8.62
CA PRO A 260 14.74 13.62 8.79
C PRO A 260 14.08 12.62 7.83
N THR A 261 14.69 11.45 7.60
CA THR A 261 14.13 10.46 6.66
C THR A 261 12.86 9.79 7.19
N LEU A 262 12.76 9.63 8.50
CA LEU A 262 11.58 9.13 9.20
C LEU A 262 11.54 9.68 10.62
N PHE A 263 10.38 9.55 11.26
CA PHE A 263 10.21 9.71 12.70
C PHE A 263 9.70 8.40 13.29
N GLU A 264 10.25 8.04 14.45
CA GLU A 264 9.87 6.83 15.15
C GLU A 264 9.88 7.03 16.67
N SER A 265 8.87 6.48 17.35
CA SER A 265 8.86 6.32 18.81
C SER A 265 8.15 5.04 19.22
N ASN A 266 8.65 4.38 20.27
CA ASN A 266 8.00 3.20 20.86
C ASN A 266 6.73 3.54 21.64
N ASP A 267 6.66 4.75 22.20
CA ASP A 267 5.48 5.28 22.86
C ASP A 267 5.62 6.81 23.01
N LEU A 268 4.55 7.57 22.78
CA LEU A 268 4.55 9.01 23.02
C LEU A 268 4.14 9.32 24.45
N LYS A 269 4.86 10.25 25.07
CA LYS A 269 4.52 10.78 26.40
C LYS A 269 3.71 12.08 26.34
N GLN A 270 3.83 12.80 25.23
CA GLN A 270 3.19 14.08 24.96
C GLN A 270 3.08 14.28 23.44
N ASP A 271 2.24 15.23 23.02
CA ASP A 271 2.16 15.64 21.63
C ASP A 271 3.53 16.03 21.10
N THR A 272 3.84 15.54 19.90
CA THR A 272 5.13 15.76 19.26
C THR A 272 4.92 16.43 17.91
N SER A 273 5.68 17.50 17.66
CA SER A 273 5.68 18.18 16.38
C SER A 273 6.99 17.97 15.64
N ILE A 274 6.92 17.64 14.35
CA ILE A 274 8.09 17.42 13.51
C ILE A 274 7.96 18.12 12.15
N THR A 275 9.08 18.57 11.59
CA THR A 275 9.11 19.09 10.22
C THR A 275 10.05 18.26 9.37
N PHE A 276 9.54 17.78 8.25
CA PHE A 276 10.30 17.11 7.19
C PHE A 276 10.66 18.12 6.12
N GLN A 277 11.95 18.38 5.93
CA GLN A 277 12.46 19.20 4.83
C GLN A 277 12.70 18.30 3.62
N ALA A 278 12.03 18.60 2.52
CA ALA A 278 12.17 17.90 1.26
C ALA A 278 13.28 18.53 0.43
N THR A 279 14.04 17.70 -0.28
CA THR A 279 15.05 18.11 -1.27
C THR A 279 14.88 17.28 -2.53
N ILE A 280 15.07 17.89 -3.70
CA ILE A 280 15.01 17.16 -4.97
C ILE A 280 16.10 16.09 -4.98
N LYS A 281 15.74 14.87 -5.37
CA LYS A 281 16.66 13.74 -5.55
C LYS A 281 17.70 14.05 -6.61
N ASN A 282 18.85 13.37 -6.57
CA ASN A 282 19.80 13.50 -7.66
C ASN A 282 19.25 12.79 -8.91
N ILE A 283 19.23 13.49 -10.04
CA ILE A 283 18.65 12.98 -11.29
C ILE A 283 19.35 11.72 -11.81
N GLY A 284 20.64 11.53 -11.48
CA GLY A 284 21.40 10.33 -11.83
C GLY A 284 21.08 9.11 -10.97
N GLU A 285 20.37 9.26 -9.85
CA GLU A 285 19.93 8.11 -9.04
C GLU A 285 19.00 7.23 -9.86
N ASN A 286 19.27 5.92 -9.88
CA ASN A 286 18.43 4.93 -10.55
C ASN A 286 18.22 5.20 -12.06
N LEU A 287 19.13 5.95 -12.68
CA LEU A 287 19.22 6.07 -14.14
C LEU A 287 19.73 4.74 -14.70
N VAL A 288 18.88 4.05 -15.45
CA VAL A 288 19.18 2.72 -15.96
C VAL A 288 19.82 2.77 -17.33
N ALA A 289 19.28 3.60 -18.23
CA ALA A 289 19.82 3.78 -19.57
C ALA A 289 19.75 5.26 -19.99
N TRP A 290 20.77 5.72 -20.70
CA TRP A 290 20.80 7.07 -21.29
C TRP A 290 21.50 7.03 -22.64
N TYR A 291 20.79 7.46 -23.69
CA TYR A 291 21.27 7.49 -25.06
C TYR A 291 21.11 8.93 -25.60
N PRO A 292 22.20 9.73 -25.60
CA PRO A 292 22.17 11.11 -26.04
C PRO A 292 22.00 11.30 -27.55
N PHE A 293 22.20 10.23 -28.35
CA PHE A 293 22.17 10.26 -29.82
C PHE A 293 23.04 11.35 -30.50
N ASP A 294 24.09 11.81 -29.82
CA ASP A 294 25.05 12.79 -30.34
C ASP A 294 26.09 12.18 -31.31
N GLU A 295 26.60 10.98 -31.02
CA GLU A 295 27.69 10.38 -31.82
C GLU A 295 27.44 8.93 -32.19
N ASN A 296 26.68 8.21 -31.37
CA ASN A 296 26.42 6.80 -31.49
C ASN A 296 25.14 6.42 -30.71
N PHE A 297 24.76 5.15 -30.80
CA PHE A 297 23.64 4.56 -30.06
C PHE A 297 24.11 3.85 -28.77
N GLU A 298 25.23 4.28 -28.18
CA GLU A 298 25.76 3.67 -26.96
C GLU A 298 25.04 4.21 -25.71
N ASN A 299 25.02 3.38 -24.66
CA ASN A 299 24.48 3.75 -23.36
C ASN A 299 25.54 4.50 -22.55
N TYR A 300 25.20 5.71 -22.09
CA TYR A 300 26.04 6.56 -21.24
C TYR A 300 25.60 6.52 -19.77
N SER A 301 24.71 5.60 -19.37
CA SER A 301 24.48 5.31 -17.95
C SER A 301 25.63 4.47 -17.35
N ASN A 302 25.64 4.30 -16.03
CA ASN A 302 26.64 3.47 -15.35
C ASN A 302 26.36 1.97 -15.41
N ASN A 303 25.28 1.54 -16.08
CA ASN A 303 24.93 0.13 -16.21
C ASN A 303 25.53 -0.49 -17.47
N GLN A 304 26.05 -1.71 -17.32
CA GLN A 304 26.50 -2.53 -18.44
C GLN A 304 25.30 -3.17 -19.13
N LEU A 305 24.71 -2.46 -20.08
CA LEU A 305 23.62 -2.93 -20.92
C LEU A 305 24.15 -3.50 -22.23
N LYS A 306 23.39 -4.42 -22.84
CA LYS A 306 23.67 -4.84 -24.22
C LYS A 306 23.58 -3.63 -25.16
N LYS A 307 24.43 -3.63 -26.20
CA LYS A 307 24.41 -2.61 -27.23
C LYS A 307 23.05 -2.56 -27.93
N VAL A 308 22.58 -1.36 -28.23
CA VAL A 308 21.37 -1.12 -29.04
C VAL A 308 21.61 -1.62 -30.46
N GLU A 309 20.70 -2.43 -30.98
CA GLU A 309 20.73 -2.86 -32.38
C GLU A 309 19.95 -1.83 -33.21
N SER A 310 20.55 -1.33 -34.28
CA SER A 310 19.94 -0.34 -35.17
C SER A 310 19.59 -0.97 -36.51
N GLU A 311 18.37 -0.74 -36.97
CA GLU A 311 17.93 -1.11 -38.31
C GLU A 311 17.56 0.17 -39.06
N ASN A 312 18.39 0.56 -40.03
CA ASN A 312 18.22 1.75 -40.90
C ASN A 312 18.11 3.11 -40.17
N THR A 313 18.44 3.20 -38.88
CA THR A 313 18.46 4.48 -38.14
C THR A 313 19.85 5.12 -38.23
N ASN A 314 19.91 6.42 -38.50
CA ASN A 314 21.17 7.18 -38.55
C ASN A 314 21.12 8.38 -37.61
N ILE A 315 22.27 8.88 -37.18
CA ILE A 315 22.36 10.15 -36.44
C ILE A 315 22.68 11.26 -37.44
N ASN A 316 21.81 12.27 -37.49
CA ASN A 316 21.89 13.38 -38.43
C ASN A 316 21.99 14.71 -37.69
N ASP A 317 22.52 15.74 -38.34
CA ASP A 317 22.53 17.09 -37.80
C ASP A 317 21.10 17.64 -37.63
N ASP A 318 20.91 18.45 -36.59
CA ASP A 318 19.68 19.17 -36.29
C ASP A 318 19.99 20.60 -35.87
N SER A 319 19.20 21.56 -36.34
CA SER A 319 19.45 22.99 -36.07
C SER A 319 19.23 23.39 -34.62
N GLU A 320 18.37 22.67 -33.88
CA GLU A 320 18.01 23.00 -32.50
C GLU A 320 18.77 22.11 -31.50
N ARG A 321 18.92 20.83 -31.86
CA ARG A 321 19.52 19.80 -31.02
C ARG A 321 20.97 19.45 -31.35
N LYS A 322 21.56 20.09 -32.37
CA LYS A 322 22.87 19.80 -33.00
C LYS A 322 22.88 18.46 -33.73
N LYS A 323 22.55 17.36 -33.07
CA LYS A 323 22.42 16.03 -33.65
C LYS A 323 21.23 15.30 -33.04
N ALA A 324 20.68 14.34 -33.76
CA ALA A 324 19.57 13.51 -33.30
C ALA A 324 19.48 12.21 -34.11
N ALA A 325 18.88 11.17 -33.53
CA ALA A 325 18.55 9.96 -34.25
C ALA A 325 17.40 10.23 -35.24
N TYR A 326 17.63 9.92 -36.51
CA TYR A 326 16.67 10.06 -37.60
C TYR A 326 16.05 8.71 -37.96
N PHE A 327 14.73 8.67 -37.95
CA PHE A 327 13.90 7.53 -38.31
C PHE A 327 13.21 7.80 -39.65
N SER A 328 13.46 6.94 -40.63
CA SER A 328 13.07 7.14 -42.04
C SER A 328 11.64 6.69 -42.37
N GLY A 329 10.89 6.12 -41.43
CA GLY A 329 9.63 5.42 -41.69
C GLY A 329 9.79 3.94 -42.08
N GLU A 330 11.03 3.41 -42.07
CA GLU A 330 11.34 1.98 -42.23
C GLU A 330 12.53 1.58 -41.34
N SER A 331 12.66 2.26 -40.20
CA SER A 331 13.82 2.19 -39.32
C SER A 331 13.40 2.10 -37.87
N TYR A 332 14.21 1.44 -37.04
CA TYR A 332 13.98 1.36 -35.62
C TYR A 332 15.25 1.03 -34.83
N LEU A 333 15.20 1.27 -33.52
CA LEU A 333 16.20 0.78 -32.58
C LEU A 333 15.61 -0.29 -31.69
N LYS A 334 16.35 -1.38 -31.51
CA LYS A 334 16.04 -2.42 -30.53
C LYS A 334 16.84 -2.16 -29.26
N LEU A 335 16.13 -1.83 -28.20
CA LEU A 335 16.70 -1.51 -26.89
C LEU A 335 16.97 -2.79 -26.09
N PRO A 336 17.78 -2.70 -25.02
CA PRO A 336 17.87 -3.78 -24.03
C PRO A 336 16.49 -4.23 -23.54
N PRO A 337 16.31 -5.52 -23.25
CA PRO A 337 14.99 -6.05 -22.89
C PRO A 337 14.49 -5.50 -21.55
N VAL A 338 13.19 -5.63 -21.32
CA VAL A 338 12.47 -5.12 -20.14
C VAL A 338 13.17 -5.47 -18.83
N GLU A 339 13.69 -6.69 -18.69
CA GLU A 339 14.32 -7.17 -17.45
C GLU A 339 15.66 -6.48 -17.20
N ALA A 340 16.41 -6.20 -18.28
CA ALA A 340 17.69 -5.50 -18.20
C ALA A 340 17.49 -4.02 -17.83
N LEU A 341 16.38 -3.42 -18.28
CA LEU A 341 15.99 -2.06 -17.93
C LEU A 341 15.26 -1.95 -16.58
N GLY A 342 14.83 -3.09 -16.00
CA GLY A 342 14.16 -3.15 -14.71
C GLY A 342 12.76 -2.55 -14.69
N LEU A 343 11.99 -2.66 -15.78
CA LEU A 343 10.66 -2.03 -15.88
C LEU A 343 9.50 -2.95 -15.44
N ASN A 344 9.70 -4.28 -15.41
CA ASN A 344 8.67 -5.25 -15.06
C ASN A 344 8.30 -5.18 -13.56
N ASP A 345 7.03 -4.91 -13.28
CA ASP A 345 6.44 -4.82 -11.96
C ASP A 345 7.22 -3.90 -11.02
N GLN A 346 7.73 -2.78 -11.56
CA GLN A 346 8.48 -1.75 -10.85
C GLN A 346 8.02 -0.35 -11.27
N ASP A 347 8.50 0.66 -10.54
CA ASP A 347 8.41 2.05 -10.97
C ASP A 347 9.32 2.31 -12.17
N PHE A 348 8.91 3.20 -13.07
CA PHE A 348 9.82 3.67 -14.11
C PHE A 348 9.44 5.05 -14.65
N THR A 349 10.43 5.71 -15.25
CA THR A 349 10.24 6.92 -16.03
C THR A 349 11.03 6.81 -17.32
N ILE A 350 10.40 7.16 -18.44
CA ILE A 350 11.03 7.21 -19.76
C ILE A 350 10.88 8.62 -20.30
N SER A 351 11.99 9.26 -20.64
CA SER A 351 12.07 10.63 -21.15
C SER A 351 12.72 10.64 -22.52
N LEU A 352 12.17 11.43 -23.44
CA LEU A 352 12.67 11.54 -24.81
C LEU A 352 12.29 12.90 -25.41
N TRP A 353 13.18 13.48 -26.22
CA TRP A 353 12.82 14.55 -27.14
C TRP A 353 12.37 13.96 -28.47
N ILE A 354 11.25 14.45 -29.02
CA ILE A 354 10.63 13.89 -30.23
C ILE A 354 10.22 15.03 -31.17
N LYS A 355 10.54 14.87 -32.46
CA LYS A 355 10.12 15.73 -33.57
C LYS A 355 9.67 14.87 -34.74
N ALA A 356 8.36 14.63 -34.83
CA ALA A 356 7.78 13.87 -35.94
C ALA A 356 7.82 14.69 -37.24
N ASP A 357 8.22 14.11 -38.37
CA ASP A 357 8.23 14.81 -39.66
C ASP A 357 6.82 15.02 -40.22
N THR A 358 5.98 14.02 -39.98
CA THR A 358 4.56 13.92 -40.29
C THR A 358 3.83 13.36 -39.08
N LEU A 359 2.53 13.60 -39.00
CA LEU A 359 1.64 12.94 -38.05
C LEU A 359 0.45 12.41 -38.83
N ILE A 360 -0.02 11.24 -38.44
CA ILE A 360 -1.21 10.60 -39.00
C ILE A 360 -2.35 10.59 -37.96
N ASP A 361 -3.59 10.49 -38.46
CA ASP A 361 -4.78 10.26 -37.62
C ASP A 361 -4.91 8.76 -37.29
N ALA A 362 -3.84 8.20 -36.73
CA ALA A 362 -3.70 6.82 -36.30
C ALA A 362 -2.53 6.70 -35.28
N ASP A 363 -2.07 5.48 -35.01
CA ASP A 363 -1.00 5.18 -34.05
C ASP A 363 0.39 5.40 -34.67
N GLU A 364 1.14 6.34 -34.11
CA GLU A 364 2.56 6.62 -34.37
C GLU A 364 3.43 6.00 -33.26
N PRO A 365 4.21 4.95 -33.55
CA PRO A 365 4.91 4.19 -32.53
C PRO A 365 6.15 4.92 -32.01
N ILE A 366 6.17 5.28 -30.72
CA ILE A 366 7.37 5.84 -30.09
C ILE A 366 8.17 4.74 -29.42
N ILE A 367 7.67 4.14 -28.35
CA ILE A 367 8.29 3.00 -27.68
C ILE A 367 7.25 1.91 -27.50
N SER A 368 7.57 0.69 -27.94
CA SER A 368 6.65 -0.44 -27.81
C SER A 368 7.35 -1.75 -27.51
N THR A 369 6.59 -2.68 -26.94
CA THR A 369 6.89 -4.12 -27.02
C THR A 369 5.90 -4.78 -27.96
N PHE A 370 6.27 -5.89 -28.59
CA PHE A 370 5.36 -6.64 -29.47
C PHE A 370 4.39 -7.58 -28.73
N LYS A 371 4.36 -7.51 -27.40
CA LYS A 371 3.43 -8.28 -26.58
C LYS A 371 2.02 -7.69 -26.68
N ARG A 372 1.03 -8.55 -26.84
CA ARG A 372 -0.39 -8.17 -27.05
C ARG A 372 -1.31 -8.72 -25.98
N LYS A 373 -0.78 -8.87 -24.76
CA LYS A 373 -1.54 -9.33 -23.60
C LYS A 373 -1.62 -8.22 -22.59
N PHE A 374 -2.79 -8.08 -21.96
CA PHE A 374 -3.02 -7.11 -20.90
C PHE A 374 -1.92 -7.19 -19.85
N ARG A 375 -1.37 -6.04 -19.49
CA ARG A 375 -0.21 -5.81 -18.61
C ARG A 375 1.15 -6.21 -19.17
N GLU A 376 1.23 -6.87 -20.32
CA GLU A 376 2.49 -7.34 -20.89
C GLU A 376 2.97 -6.49 -22.07
N GLY A 377 2.07 -5.75 -22.72
CA GLY A 377 2.40 -4.91 -23.87
C GLY A 377 2.68 -3.45 -23.51
N LEU A 378 3.93 -3.01 -23.45
CA LEU A 378 4.25 -1.59 -23.29
C LEU A 378 3.88 -0.81 -24.55
N HIS A 379 3.11 0.25 -24.39
CA HIS A 379 2.59 1.06 -25.47
C HIS A 379 2.75 2.56 -25.16
N LEU A 380 3.83 3.18 -25.65
CA LEU A 380 4.07 4.62 -25.58
C LEU A 380 4.05 5.16 -27.01
N ILE A 381 3.01 5.90 -27.37
CA ILE A 381 2.77 6.28 -28.77
C ILE A 381 2.19 7.69 -28.85
N PHE A 382 2.12 8.22 -30.08
CA PHE A 382 1.13 9.25 -30.40
C PHE A 382 -0.05 8.58 -31.11
N ARG A 383 -1.28 8.95 -30.75
CA ARG A 383 -2.50 8.54 -31.43
C ARG A 383 -3.35 9.78 -31.63
N ASP A 384 -3.80 10.00 -32.86
CA ASP A 384 -4.58 11.19 -33.23
C ASP A 384 -3.90 12.48 -32.73
N GLN A 385 -2.59 12.56 -32.96
CA GLN A 385 -1.73 13.70 -32.60
C GLN A 385 -1.64 13.97 -31.08
N LYS A 386 -2.04 13.03 -30.22
CA LYS A 386 -1.92 13.15 -28.76
C LYS A 386 -1.04 12.05 -28.17
N PRO A 387 -0.36 12.27 -27.04
CA PRO A 387 0.46 11.25 -26.40
C PRO A 387 -0.38 10.23 -25.62
N TYR A 388 -0.03 8.96 -25.74
CA TYR A 388 -0.69 7.85 -25.04
C TYR A 388 0.33 7.01 -24.27
N MET A 389 -0.16 6.35 -23.21
CA MET A 389 0.59 5.37 -22.43
C MET A 389 -0.32 4.25 -21.97
N GLY A 390 0.05 3.01 -22.27
CA GLY A 390 -0.68 1.84 -21.80
C GLY A 390 0.17 0.60 -21.67
N PHE A 391 -0.38 -0.40 -20.98
CA PHE A 391 0.15 -1.75 -20.86
C PHE A 391 -0.75 -2.75 -21.58
N HIS A 392 -1.22 -2.36 -22.78
CA HIS A 392 -2.18 -3.06 -23.63
C HIS A 392 -3.63 -3.05 -23.10
N SER A 393 -4.57 -2.50 -23.88
CA SER A 393 -6.02 -2.40 -23.58
C SER A 393 -6.38 -1.56 -22.34
N ASP A 394 -5.46 -0.73 -21.85
CA ASP A 394 -5.68 0.14 -20.68
C ASP A 394 -4.98 1.51 -20.81
N ASP A 395 -4.85 1.97 -22.04
CA ASP A 395 -4.13 3.21 -22.38
C ASP A 395 -4.78 4.44 -21.73
N ILE A 396 -3.95 5.34 -21.22
CA ILE A 396 -4.33 6.72 -20.89
C ILE A 396 -3.93 7.65 -22.03
N ASN A 397 -4.72 8.71 -22.23
CA ASN A 397 -4.47 9.72 -23.25
C ASN A 397 -4.22 11.10 -22.66
N GLY A 398 -3.22 11.78 -23.23
CA GLY A 398 -2.92 13.17 -22.98
C GLY A 398 -3.97 14.12 -23.56
N ASN A 399 -3.89 15.38 -23.12
CA ASN A 399 -4.73 16.47 -23.65
C ASN A 399 -3.98 17.32 -24.68
N PHE A 400 -2.64 17.36 -24.59
CA PHE A 400 -1.79 18.16 -25.46
C PHE A 400 -1.75 17.61 -26.89
N GLU A 401 -1.93 18.50 -27.87
CA GLU A 401 -1.88 18.19 -29.29
C GLU A 401 -0.46 18.44 -29.84
N ILE A 402 0.21 17.36 -30.25
CA ILE A 402 1.54 17.34 -30.86
C ILE A 402 1.42 17.83 -32.30
N LYS A 403 2.35 18.68 -32.71
CA LYS A 403 2.42 19.18 -34.09
C LYS A 403 3.65 18.63 -34.80
N ALA A 404 3.49 18.29 -36.07
CA ALA A 404 4.60 17.86 -36.90
C ALA A 404 5.68 18.97 -36.98
N ARG A 405 6.94 18.55 -37.12
CA ARG A 405 8.14 19.37 -37.30
C ARG A 405 8.45 20.31 -36.14
N GLN A 406 7.97 19.99 -34.94
CA GLN A 406 8.29 20.70 -33.70
C GLN A 406 8.88 19.73 -32.68
N TRP A 407 9.89 20.18 -31.93
CA TRP A 407 10.46 19.41 -30.83
C TRP A 407 9.55 19.48 -29.60
N TYR A 408 9.26 18.31 -29.04
CA TYR A 408 8.61 18.17 -27.75
C TYR A 408 9.43 17.28 -26.84
N HIS A 409 9.63 17.71 -25.60
CA HIS A 409 10.11 16.83 -24.55
C HIS A 409 8.92 16.07 -23.99
N VAL A 410 8.92 14.74 -24.15
CA VAL A 410 7.84 13.87 -23.72
C VAL A 410 8.36 12.93 -22.64
N VAL A 411 7.62 12.83 -21.54
CA VAL A 411 7.95 11.94 -20.43
C VAL A 411 6.75 11.10 -20.04
N TRP A 412 6.99 9.80 -19.95
CA TRP A 412 6.04 8.82 -19.44
C TRP A 412 6.54 8.29 -18.10
N ARG A 413 5.71 8.42 -17.06
CA ARG A 413 6.02 7.98 -15.70
C ARG A 413 5.01 6.94 -15.25
N TYR A 414 5.50 5.82 -14.73
CA TYR A 414 4.71 4.86 -13.97
C TYR A 414 5.19 4.81 -12.51
N TYR A 415 4.27 5.03 -11.57
CA TYR A 415 4.51 4.91 -10.14
C TYR A 415 3.62 3.82 -9.55
N LYS A 416 4.21 2.63 -9.36
CA LYS A 416 3.59 1.37 -8.96
C LYS A 416 2.82 1.49 -7.67
N LYS A 417 3.36 2.22 -6.68
CA LYS A 417 2.73 2.35 -5.34
C LYS A 417 1.30 2.88 -5.41
N LEU A 418 0.96 3.68 -6.41
CA LEU A 418 -0.40 4.19 -6.64
C LEU A 418 -1.07 3.61 -7.89
N GLY A 419 -0.40 2.75 -8.63
CA GLY A 419 -0.79 2.44 -10.00
C GLY A 419 -0.94 3.72 -10.84
N GLU A 420 -0.07 4.71 -10.63
CA GLU A 420 -0.17 6.00 -11.31
C GLU A 420 0.57 5.97 -12.65
N ARG A 421 -0.13 6.35 -13.73
CA ARG A 421 0.47 6.69 -15.02
C ARG A 421 0.35 8.19 -15.25
N ALA A 422 1.45 8.81 -15.66
CA ALA A 422 1.50 10.23 -15.94
C ALA A 422 2.26 10.52 -17.24
N ILE A 423 1.76 11.52 -17.97
CA ILE A 423 2.34 12.02 -19.22
C ILE A 423 2.69 13.49 -18.99
N PHE A 424 3.91 13.86 -19.37
CA PHE A 424 4.41 15.22 -19.31
C PHE A 424 4.86 15.67 -20.70
N ILE A 425 4.59 16.94 -21.01
CA ILE A 425 5.02 17.60 -22.23
C ILE A 425 5.74 18.89 -21.86
N ASN A 426 6.98 19.05 -22.33
CA ASN A 426 7.81 20.23 -22.10
C ASN A 426 7.93 20.59 -20.60
N GLY A 427 8.24 19.57 -19.78
CA GLY A 427 8.41 19.72 -18.34
C GLY A 427 7.12 19.90 -17.53
N LYS A 428 5.94 19.91 -18.16
CA LYS A 428 4.64 20.13 -17.49
C LYS A 428 3.76 18.88 -17.53
N LEU A 429 3.04 18.63 -16.43
CA LEU A 429 2.08 17.53 -16.36
C LEU A 429 0.91 17.78 -17.31
N ASP A 430 0.68 16.84 -18.24
CA ASP A 430 -0.44 16.88 -19.20
C ASP A 430 -1.59 15.97 -18.74
N LYS A 431 -1.27 14.77 -18.26
CA LYS A 431 -2.26 13.80 -17.75
C LYS A 431 -1.69 12.98 -16.59
N LYS A 432 -2.55 12.66 -15.61
CA LYS A 432 -2.26 11.77 -14.47
C LYS A 432 -3.50 10.92 -14.16
N VAL A 433 -3.34 9.61 -14.04
CA VAL A 433 -4.40 8.67 -13.65
C VAL A 433 -3.82 7.67 -12.65
N LYS A 434 -4.54 7.37 -11.56
CA LYS A 434 -4.14 6.45 -10.47
C LYS A 434 -4.96 5.15 -10.51
N SER A 435 -4.58 4.19 -9.67
CA SER A 435 -5.27 2.89 -9.49
C SER A 435 -5.28 2.00 -10.74
N LEU A 436 -4.27 2.13 -11.60
CA LEU A 436 -4.09 1.30 -12.78
C LEU A 436 -3.20 0.08 -12.49
N SER A 437 -3.41 -0.99 -13.26
CA SER A 437 -2.63 -2.22 -13.15
C SER A 437 -1.13 -2.00 -13.48
N SER A 438 -0.28 -2.79 -12.80
CA SER A 438 1.16 -2.78 -13.06
C SER A 438 1.55 -3.44 -14.38
N PHE A 439 2.59 -2.90 -15.01
CA PHE A 439 3.27 -3.50 -16.15
C PHE A 439 3.99 -4.77 -15.69
N LYS A 440 3.76 -5.88 -16.38
CA LYS A 440 4.33 -7.21 -16.13
C LYS A 440 4.97 -7.81 -17.38
N GLY A 441 5.19 -6.98 -18.41
CA GLY A 441 5.76 -7.41 -19.68
C GLY A 441 7.21 -7.84 -19.55
N ASP A 442 7.64 -8.64 -20.51
CA ASP A 442 9.00 -9.15 -20.62
C ASP A 442 9.50 -9.05 -22.07
N GLY A 443 10.80 -9.24 -22.25
CA GLY A 443 11.44 -9.32 -23.56
C GLY A 443 11.76 -7.98 -24.19
N GLU A 444 11.78 -7.95 -25.52
CA GLU A 444 12.40 -6.89 -26.31
C GLU A 444 11.56 -5.61 -26.36
N ILE A 445 12.23 -4.47 -26.22
CA ILE A 445 11.65 -3.13 -26.36
C ILE A 445 12.20 -2.50 -27.63
N TYR A 446 11.32 -1.82 -28.35
CA TYR A 446 11.60 -1.19 -29.62
C TYR A 446 11.30 0.30 -29.54
N LEU A 447 12.17 1.11 -30.16
CA LEU A 447 12.00 2.54 -30.37
C LEU A 447 11.73 2.79 -31.86
N GLY A 448 10.62 3.45 -32.18
CA GLY A 448 10.23 3.83 -33.54
C GLY A 448 9.49 2.77 -34.35
N VAL A 449 9.09 1.63 -33.75
CA VAL A 449 8.29 0.60 -34.42
C VAL A 449 7.31 -0.04 -33.46
N ARG A 450 6.13 -0.43 -33.97
CA ARG A 450 5.18 -1.34 -33.31
C ARG A 450 4.77 -2.44 -34.28
N ARG A 451 4.20 -3.51 -33.72
CA ARG A 451 3.62 -4.62 -34.49
C ARG A 451 2.10 -4.57 -34.36
N THR A 452 1.41 -4.53 -35.49
CA THR A 452 -0.05 -4.40 -35.57
C THR A 452 -0.75 -5.73 -35.28
N ALA A 453 -2.09 -5.75 -35.40
CA ALA A 453 -2.85 -6.95 -35.16
C ALA A 453 -2.63 -8.03 -36.23
N GLU A 454 -2.34 -7.57 -37.43
CA GLU A 454 -2.13 -8.29 -38.68
C GLU A 454 -0.65 -8.70 -38.87
N GLU A 455 0.18 -8.51 -37.83
CA GLU A 455 1.62 -8.76 -37.85
C GLU A 455 2.42 -7.84 -38.78
N GLU A 456 1.78 -6.77 -39.27
CA GLU A 456 2.44 -5.69 -40.00
C GLU A 456 3.22 -4.79 -39.02
N ARG A 457 4.13 -3.99 -39.56
CA ARG A 457 4.95 -3.06 -38.78
C ARG A 457 4.63 -1.64 -39.19
N ASP A 458 4.21 -0.85 -38.20
CA ASP A 458 4.16 0.60 -38.36
C ASP A 458 5.45 1.19 -37.82
N TYR A 459 5.93 2.22 -38.48
CA TYR A 459 7.19 2.87 -38.17
C TYR A 459 6.98 4.35 -37.94
N PHE A 460 7.74 4.89 -37.00
CA PHE A 460 7.83 6.33 -36.81
C PHE A 460 8.70 6.96 -37.88
N GLN A 461 8.30 8.16 -38.31
CA GLN A 461 9.10 9.00 -39.19
C GLN A 461 9.38 10.36 -38.54
N GLY A 462 10.66 10.67 -38.35
CA GLY A 462 11.10 11.92 -37.74
C GLY A 462 12.41 11.80 -36.98
N LYS A 463 12.61 12.67 -36.00
CA LYS A 463 13.81 12.69 -35.15
C LYS A 463 13.47 12.45 -33.70
N MET A 464 14.35 11.74 -33.00
CA MET A 464 14.30 11.56 -31.55
C MET A 464 15.67 11.83 -30.94
N ASP A 465 15.68 12.33 -29.71
CA ASP A 465 16.91 12.71 -29.04
C ASP A 465 16.86 12.55 -27.52
N ASP A 466 18.01 12.38 -26.86
CA ASP A 466 18.13 12.27 -25.40
C ASP A 466 17.18 11.23 -24.75
N LEU A 467 17.23 9.96 -25.20
CA LEU A 467 16.47 8.89 -24.56
C LEU A 467 17.05 8.59 -23.17
N ALA A 468 16.28 8.80 -22.12
CA ALA A 468 16.68 8.46 -20.76
C ALA A 468 15.61 7.59 -20.06
N ILE A 469 16.05 6.56 -19.34
CA ILE A 469 15.20 5.57 -18.68
C ILE A 469 15.66 5.40 -17.24
N TRP A 470 14.74 5.57 -16.30
CA TRP A 470 14.94 5.32 -14.88
C TRP A 470 14.06 4.17 -14.41
N ASN A 471 14.56 3.33 -13.49
CA ASN A 471 13.75 2.34 -12.76
C ASN A 471 13.18 2.93 -11.47
N ARG A 472 12.78 4.20 -11.54
CA ARG A 472 12.05 4.92 -10.49
C ARG A 472 11.09 5.92 -11.11
N ALA A 473 10.09 6.31 -10.34
CA ALA A 473 9.23 7.43 -10.68
C ALA A 473 9.96 8.76 -10.40
N LEU A 474 10.21 9.56 -11.44
CA LEU A 474 10.73 10.92 -11.27
C LEU A 474 9.65 11.86 -10.72
N GLY A 475 10.05 12.82 -9.91
CA GLY A 475 9.19 13.91 -9.46
C GLY A 475 8.95 14.95 -10.54
N ASP A 476 7.86 15.72 -10.39
CA ASP A 476 7.48 16.76 -11.35
C ASP A 476 8.59 17.83 -11.49
N GLU A 477 9.27 18.17 -10.38
CA GLU A 477 10.39 19.12 -10.41
C GLU A 477 11.63 18.57 -11.12
N GLU A 478 11.95 17.27 -10.95
CA GLU A 478 13.05 16.63 -11.68
C GLU A 478 12.79 16.64 -13.18
N ILE A 479 11.56 16.35 -13.60
CA ILE A 479 11.14 16.37 -15.00
C ILE A 479 11.24 17.78 -15.59
N ARG A 480 10.84 18.80 -14.82
CA ARG A 480 10.99 20.20 -15.20
C ARG A 480 12.45 20.59 -15.37
N GLU A 481 13.32 20.19 -14.45
CA GLU A 481 14.76 20.45 -14.54
C GLU A 481 15.41 19.79 -15.76
N ILE A 482 15.03 18.56 -16.11
CA ILE A 482 15.50 17.90 -17.34
C ILE A 482 15.10 18.73 -18.56
N PHE A 483 13.84 19.17 -18.64
CA PHE A 483 13.35 20.01 -19.74
C PHE A 483 14.11 21.33 -19.84
N GLU A 484 14.45 21.96 -18.70
CA GLU A 484 15.23 23.20 -18.62
C GLU A 484 16.72 23.00 -18.95
N GLY A 485 17.14 21.77 -19.27
CA GLY A 485 18.50 21.46 -19.72
C GLY A 485 19.46 21.06 -18.60
N LYS A 486 18.94 20.62 -17.44
CA LYS A 486 19.78 20.02 -16.40
C LYS A 486 20.47 18.77 -16.95
N VAL A 487 21.80 18.77 -16.89
CA VAL A 487 22.62 17.65 -17.37
C VAL A 487 22.33 16.42 -16.53
N ILE A 488 22.07 15.31 -17.21
CA ILE A 488 21.94 14.00 -16.58
C ILE A 488 23.36 13.49 -16.33
N GLU A 489 23.87 13.66 -15.11
CA GLU A 489 25.15 13.09 -14.70
C GLU A 489 24.92 11.70 -14.08
N PRO A 490 25.42 10.61 -14.68
CA PRO A 490 25.31 9.28 -14.10
C PRO A 490 26.10 9.21 -12.77
N LEU A 491 25.42 8.90 -11.67
CA LEU A 491 26.09 8.75 -10.37
C LEU A 491 26.95 7.48 -10.35
N PRO A 492 28.27 7.57 -10.09
CA PRO A 492 29.17 6.41 -10.17
C PRO A 492 28.62 5.27 -9.31
N SER A 493 28.57 4.07 -9.89
CA SER A 493 28.29 2.88 -9.12
C SER A 493 29.31 2.79 -7.97
N ILE A 494 28.84 2.63 -6.73
CA ILE A 494 29.71 2.48 -5.57
C ILE A 494 30.42 1.11 -5.68
N GLU A 495 31.48 1.04 -6.47
CA GLU A 495 32.32 -0.14 -6.56
C GLU A 495 33.31 -0.18 -5.38
N LYS A 496 33.02 -1.11 -4.46
CA LYS A 496 33.84 -1.72 -3.41
C LYS A 496 35.32 -1.27 -3.29
N SER A 497 35.57 -0.20 -2.55
CA SER A 497 36.87 0.05 -1.86
C SER A 497 37.06 -0.80 -0.58
N PHE A 498 36.51 -2.02 -0.53
CA PHE A 498 36.62 -2.93 0.62
C PHE A 498 37.91 -3.76 0.66
N SER A 499 38.63 -3.87 -0.47
CA SER A 499 39.77 -4.79 -0.63
C SER A 499 40.98 -4.42 0.27
N PHE A 500 41.24 -3.13 0.46
CA PHE A 500 42.44 -2.67 1.18
C PHE A 500 42.31 -2.80 2.71
N ILE A 501 41.10 -2.63 3.24
CA ILE A 501 40.81 -2.71 4.68
C ILE A 501 40.74 -4.18 5.15
N LEU A 502 40.30 -5.09 4.27
CA LEU A 502 40.24 -6.52 4.56
C LEU A 502 41.65 -7.14 4.75
N PHE A 503 42.65 -6.62 4.05
CA PHE A 503 44.03 -7.13 4.15
C PHE A 503 44.68 -6.83 5.50
N ILE A 504 44.49 -5.62 6.02
CA ILE A 504 45.04 -5.19 7.32
C ILE A 504 44.34 -5.93 8.48
N THR A 505 43.03 -6.14 8.38
CA THR A 505 42.25 -6.86 9.39
C THR A 505 42.57 -8.36 9.42
N MET A 506 42.87 -8.98 8.28
CA MET A 506 43.23 -10.40 8.20
C MET A 506 44.56 -10.71 8.90
N VAL A 507 45.56 -9.82 8.82
CA VAL A 507 46.84 -9.99 9.52
C VAL A 507 46.66 -9.91 11.04
N GLY A 508 45.79 -9.01 11.53
CA GLY A 508 45.46 -8.90 12.95
C GLY A 508 44.75 -10.13 13.52
N ILE A 509 43.83 -10.73 12.74
CA ILE A 509 43.04 -11.90 13.16
C ILE A 509 43.92 -13.16 13.29
N ILE A 510 44.93 -13.32 12.43
CA ILE A 510 45.85 -14.47 12.48
C ILE A 510 46.67 -14.47 13.77
N LEU A 511 47.13 -13.30 14.22
CA LEU A 511 47.88 -13.16 15.47
C LEU A 511 47.03 -13.48 16.72
N ILE A 512 45.74 -13.11 16.69
CA ILE A 512 44.78 -13.38 17.77
C ILE A 512 44.38 -14.87 17.81
N GLY A 513 44.24 -15.51 16.65
CA GLY A 513 43.91 -16.93 16.54
C GLY A 513 44.94 -17.87 17.18
N ILE A 514 46.23 -17.56 17.02
CA ILE A 514 47.34 -18.31 17.63
C ILE A 514 47.29 -18.22 19.16
N PHE A 515 46.87 -17.07 19.70
CA PHE A 515 46.77 -16.84 21.15
C PHE A 515 45.61 -17.62 21.81
N ILE A 516 44.48 -17.79 21.10
CA ILE A 516 43.28 -18.46 21.65
C ILE A 516 43.41 -19.99 21.62
N PHE A 517 44.10 -20.55 20.61
CA PHE A 517 44.27 -21.99 20.46
C PHE A 517 45.03 -22.65 21.64
N ILE A 518 45.93 -21.91 22.28
CA ILE A 518 46.70 -22.39 23.45
C ILE A 518 45.81 -22.59 24.69
N ARG A 519 44.59 -22.03 24.73
CA ARG A 519 43.84 -21.89 25.99
C ARG A 519 42.64 -22.80 26.22
N LYS A 520 42.22 -23.66 25.29
CA LYS A 520 40.96 -24.40 25.46
C LYS A 520 41.02 -25.88 25.09
N GLU A 521 41.80 -26.64 25.85
CA GLU A 521 41.42 -28.01 26.21
C GLU A 521 40.92 -28.04 27.66
N LYS A 522 39.60 -28.23 27.85
CA LYS A 522 39.01 -29.19 28.80
C LYS A 522 37.49 -29.01 29.00
N LYS A 523 36.81 -30.15 28.82
CA LYS A 523 35.66 -30.71 29.56
C LYS A 523 34.23 -30.62 28.99
N LYS A 524 33.57 -31.76 29.29
CA LYS A 524 32.40 -32.44 28.73
C LYS A 524 31.08 -32.15 29.48
N GLN A 525 30.01 -32.45 28.73
CA GLN A 525 28.59 -32.73 29.02
C GLN A 525 28.19 -33.33 30.39
N VAL A 526 26.91 -33.08 30.78
CA VAL A 526 25.99 -34.03 31.48
C VAL A 526 24.52 -33.78 31.04
N LYS A 527 23.68 -34.83 31.09
CA LYS A 527 22.31 -35.01 30.54
C LYS A 527 21.38 -35.62 31.63
N SER A 528 20.08 -35.27 31.70
CA SER A 528 18.97 -36.10 32.29
C SER A 528 17.61 -35.44 31.96
N ARG A 529 16.71 -36.02 31.14
CA ARG A 529 15.68 -37.09 31.30
C ARG A 529 14.39 -36.63 32.05
N SER A 530 13.26 -36.69 31.35
CA SER A 530 11.89 -36.32 31.76
C SER A 530 10.96 -37.54 31.90
N VAL A 531 9.85 -37.37 32.63
CA VAL A 531 8.75 -38.32 32.87
C VAL A 531 7.56 -38.00 31.94
N GLN A 532 6.88 -39.05 31.48
CA GLN A 532 5.71 -39.07 30.59
C GLN A 532 4.39 -38.94 31.37
N GLU A 533 3.40 -38.31 30.76
CA GLU A 533 1.98 -38.69 30.95
C GLU A 533 1.21 -38.50 29.64
N LYS A 534 0.33 -39.47 29.34
CA LYS A 534 -0.47 -39.62 28.12
C LYS A 534 -1.91 -39.15 28.40
N SER A 535 -2.57 -38.57 27.40
CA SER A 535 -4.00 -38.84 27.16
C SER A 535 -4.28 -38.88 25.65
N ILE A 536 -5.11 -39.84 25.28
CA ILE A 536 -5.49 -40.25 23.93
C ILE A 536 -6.92 -39.75 23.70
N ILE A 537 -7.19 -39.17 22.52
CA ILE A 537 -8.45 -39.44 21.79
C ILE A 537 -8.10 -39.52 20.30
N GLU A 538 -8.34 -40.69 19.71
CA GLU A 538 -8.21 -41.01 18.29
C GLU A 538 -9.41 -40.49 17.48
N GLY A 539 -9.17 -40.17 16.21
CA GLY A 539 -10.23 -39.98 15.23
C GLY A 539 -9.74 -39.46 13.88
N ILE A 540 -9.35 -40.40 13.01
CA ILE A 540 -9.08 -40.27 11.55
C ILE A 540 -7.71 -39.65 11.17
N THR A 541 -6.69 -40.49 10.99
CA THR A 541 -5.36 -40.10 10.48
C THR A 541 -5.19 -40.35 8.98
N PRO A 542 -4.74 -39.37 8.18
CA PRO A 542 -4.31 -39.55 6.80
C PRO A 542 -2.87 -40.09 6.69
N VAL A 543 -2.52 -40.64 5.52
CA VAL A 543 -1.25 -41.32 5.19
C VAL A 543 -0.14 -40.29 4.95
N PHE A 544 0.47 -39.77 6.01
CA PHE A 544 1.82 -39.17 5.98
C PHE A 544 2.80 -40.07 6.73
N PRO A 545 4.09 -40.12 6.33
CA PRO A 545 5.07 -40.96 7.02
C PRO A 545 5.18 -40.54 8.49
N LYS A 546 5.07 -41.50 9.41
CA LYS A 546 5.03 -41.23 10.87
C LYS A 546 6.34 -40.69 11.47
N LYS A 547 7.38 -40.49 10.64
CA LYS A 547 8.72 -40.07 11.05
C LYS A 547 9.44 -39.34 9.91
N ASN A 548 10.49 -38.60 10.25
CA ASN A 548 11.35 -37.87 9.33
C ASN A 548 10.60 -36.83 8.48
N MET A 549 9.73 -36.05 9.10
CA MET A 549 8.86 -35.11 8.39
C MET A 549 8.73 -33.74 9.06
N VAL A 550 8.45 -32.73 8.25
CA VAL A 550 8.02 -31.41 8.72
C VAL A 550 6.69 -31.05 8.06
N LYS A 551 5.75 -30.54 8.87
CA LYS A 551 4.40 -30.17 8.47
C LYS A 551 4.20 -28.66 8.62
N LEU A 552 3.77 -27.98 7.57
CA LEU A 552 3.45 -26.55 7.53
C LEU A 552 1.94 -26.31 7.34
N PHE A 553 1.19 -27.27 6.79
CA PHE A 553 -0.27 -27.21 6.74
C PHE A 553 -0.88 -27.65 8.07
N GLY A 554 -1.65 -26.76 8.69
CA GLY A 554 -2.09 -26.86 10.07
C GLY A 554 -1.03 -26.40 11.06
N VAL A 555 -1.02 -26.99 12.26
CA VAL A 555 -0.05 -26.64 13.29
C VAL A 555 1.34 -27.10 12.86
N PHE A 556 2.29 -26.16 12.79
CA PHE A 556 3.69 -26.45 12.47
C PHE A 556 4.21 -27.59 13.34
N THR A 557 4.63 -28.69 12.73
CA THR A 557 5.05 -29.92 13.40
C THR A 557 6.34 -30.45 12.78
N ALA A 558 7.29 -30.88 13.60
CA ALA A 558 8.56 -31.42 13.16
C ALA A 558 8.85 -32.75 13.87
N ILE A 559 8.90 -33.86 13.11
CA ILE A 559 9.13 -35.21 13.63
C ILE A 559 10.45 -35.76 13.09
N ASP A 560 11.38 -36.09 13.98
CA ASP A 560 12.72 -36.55 13.62
C ASP A 560 12.73 -37.93 12.92
N LYS A 561 13.90 -38.36 12.44
CA LYS A 561 14.08 -39.68 11.81
C LYS A 561 13.77 -40.89 12.69
N SER A 562 13.69 -40.68 14.00
CA SER A 562 13.34 -41.71 15.00
C SER A 562 11.85 -41.71 15.37
N GLY A 563 11.07 -40.73 14.89
CA GLY A 563 9.65 -40.57 15.20
C GLY A 563 9.35 -39.69 16.42
N ASN A 564 10.34 -38.95 16.95
CA ASN A 564 10.13 -38.04 18.08
C ASN A 564 9.66 -36.67 17.58
N ASP A 565 8.68 -36.09 18.28
CA ASP A 565 8.28 -34.70 18.07
C ASP A 565 9.36 -33.75 18.62
N ILE A 566 10.05 -33.07 17.70
CA ILE A 566 11.08 -32.08 17.97
C ILE A 566 10.60 -30.65 17.63
N THR A 567 9.29 -30.43 17.50
CA THR A 567 8.68 -29.13 17.16
C THR A 567 9.16 -28.00 18.08
N LYS A 568 9.37 -28.31 19.37
CA LYS A 568 9.86 -27.34 20.37
C LYS A 568 11.32 -26.93 20.16
N GLU A 569 12.13 -27.73 19.48
CA GLU A 569 13.52 -27.39 19.14
C GLU A 569 13.58 -26.27 18.08
N PHE A 570 12.54 -26.17 17.25
CA PHE A 570 12.29 -25.01 16.39
C PHE A 570 11.73 -23.84 17.21
N THR A 571 12.60 -23.24 18.03
CA THR A 571 12.33 -21.96 18.71
C THR A 571 11.86 -20.90 17.70
N PRO A 572 11.11 -19.86 18.09
CA PRO A 572 10.50 -18.92 17.14
C PRO A 572 11.47 -18.38 16.07
N ARG A 573 12.69 -18.02 16.48
CA ARG A 573 13.73 -17.54 15.56
C ARG A 573 14.31 -18.64 14.65
N ILE A 574 14.53 -19.84 15.17
CA ILE A 574 15.00 -20.97 14.36
C ILE A 574 13.92 -21.43 13.38
N ARG A 575 12.66 -21.37 13.80
CA ARG A 575 11.50 -21.66 12.95
C ARG A 575 11.36 -20.66 11.83
N GLN A 576 11.40 -19.35 12.12
CA GLN A 576 11.43 -18.29 11.11
C GLN A 576 12.57 -18.52 10.10
N PHE A 577 13.79 -18.75 10.60
CA PHE A 577 14.96 -19.02 9.77
C PHE A 577 14.75 -20.24 8.86
N PHE A 578 14.24 -21.33 9.42
CA PHE A 578 13.94 -22.55 8.67
C PHE A 578 12.88 -22.32 7.58
N LEU A 579 11.77 -21.65 7.91
CA LEU A 579 10.67 -21.39 6.99
C LEU A 579 11.10 -20.51 5.80
N LEU A 580 11.90 -19.45 6.05
CA LEU A 580 12.48 -18.66 4.98
C LEU A 580 13.35 -19.51 4.05
N LEU A 581 14.17 -20.43 4.60
CA LEU A 581 14.95 -21.34 3.75
C LEU A 581 14.05 -22.30 2.97
N VAL A 582 12.97 -22.82 3.57
CA VAL A 582 11.99 -23.67 2.87
C VAL A 582 11.41 -22.91 1.67
N PHE A 583 10.86 -21.72 1.88
CA PHE A 583 10.18 -20.98 0.82
C PHE A 583 11.11 -20.53 -0.30
N TYR A 584 12.26 -19.96 0.04
CA TYR A 584 13.19 -19.47 -0.97
C TYR A 584 13.93 -20.60 -1.70
N SER A 585 14.17 -21.75 -1.07
CA SER A 585 14.75 -22.91 -1.78
C SER A 585 13.77 -23.55 -2.74
N SER A 586 12.47 -23.43 -2.48
CA SER A 586 11.40 -23.87 -3.37
C SER A 586 11.08 -22.88 -4.48
N LYS A 587 11.31 -21.58 -4.25
CA LYS A 587 11.02 -20.52 -5.23
C LYS A 587 12.20 -20.23 -6.17
N TYR A 588 13.43 -20.31 -5.67
CA TYR A 588 14.63 -19.94 -6.41
C TYR A 588 15.68 -21.06 -6.40
N PRO A 589 16.25 -21.47 -7.55
CA PRO A 589 17.27 -22.53 -7.62
C PRO A 589 18.51 -22.31 -6.73
N GLN A 590 18.89 -21.05 -6.52
CA GLN A 590 20.01 -20.62 -5.70
C GLN A 590 19.68 -20.49 -4.20
N GLY A 591 18.39 -20.39 -3.83
CA GLY A 591 17.94 -20.11 -2.46
C GLY A 591 17.92 -18.62 -2.10
N ILE A 592 18.00 -18.33 -0.79
CA ILE A 592 17.95 -16.95 -0.28
C ILE A 592 19.36 -16.38 -0.14
N SER A 593 19.53 -15.09 -0.47
CA SER A 593 20.79 -14.41 -0.22
C SER A 593 21.03 -14.25 1.28
N VAL A 594 22.29 -14.27 1.69
CA VAL A 594 22.69 -14.10 3.08
C VAL A 594 22.27 -12.73 3.64
N GLU A 595 22.27 -11.70 2.79
CA GLU A 595 21.86 -10.34 3.13
C GLU A 595 20.35 -10.25 3.33
N GLU A 596 19.56 -10.79 2.40
CA GLU A 596 18.10 -10.78 2.48
C GLU A 596 17.60 -11.59 3.66
N LEU A 597 18.15 -12.79 3.89
CA LEU A 597 17.87 -13.58 5.09
C LEU A 597 18.18 -12.82 6.39
N SER A 598 19.23 -12.00 6.38
CA SER A 598 19.58 -11.20 7.56
C SER A 598 18.63 -10.02 7.74
N ARG A 599 18.18 -9.40 6.64
CA ARG A 599 17.20 -8.31 6.64
C ARG A 599 15.82 -8.77 7.12
N GLU A 600 15.36 -9.95 6.68
CA GLU A 600 14.07 -10.51 7.09
C GLU A 600 14.01 -10.90 8.58
N ILE A 601 15.12 -11.40 9.12
CA ILE A 601 15.16 -11.88 10.52
C ILE A 601 15.59 -10.77 11.48
N TRP A 602 16.54 -9.92 11.07
CA TRP A 602 17.13 -8.86 11.88
C TRP A 602 17.21 -7.53 11.10
N PRO A 603 16.06 -6.92 10.76
CA PRO A 603 16.04 -5.67 9.98
C PRO A 603 16.76 -4.52 10.70
N ASP A 604 16.79 -4.54 12.04
CA ASP A 604 17.31 -3.44 12.87
C ASP A 604 18.78 -3.60 13.30
N LEU A 605 19.50 -4.65 12.87
CA LEU A 605 20.89 -4.90 13.29
C LEU A 605 21.91 -4.48 12.23
N ASP A 606 23.03 -3.90 12.68
CA ASP A 606 24.19 -3.65 11.82
C ASP A 606 24.72 -4.95 11.19
N LEU A 607 25.41 -4.81 10.04
CA LEU A 607 25.82 -5.94 9.20
C LEU A 607 26.70 -6.95 9.95
N GLU A 608 27.52 -6.49 10.90
CA GLU A 608 28.44 -7.35 11.65
C GLU A 608 27.72 -8.15 12.75
N LYS A 609 26.81 -7.52 13.52
CA LYS A 609 25.98 -8.20 14.51
C LYS A 609 24.96 -9.13 13.85
N ALA A 610 24.37 -8.72 12.74
CA ALA A 610 23.49 -9.57 11.94
C ALA A 610 24.25 -10.80 11.42
N ALA A 611 25.49 -10.65 10.94
CA ALA A 611 26.32 -11.76 10.52
C ALA A 611 26.68 -12.72 11.68
N ASN A 612 27.01 -12.19 12.86
CA ASN A 612 27.27 -13.00 14.04
C ASN A 612 26.03 -13.76 14.52
N ASN A 613 24.88 -13.09 14.59
CA ASN A 613 23.60 -13.71 14.93
C ASN A 613 23.19 -14.78 13.91
N ARG A 614 23.39 -14.51 12.61
CA ARG A 614 23.17 -15.48 11.55
C ARG A 614 24.04 -16.71 11.72
N ARG A 615 25.35 -16.56 11.99
CA ARG A 615 26.26 -17.71 12.23
C ARG A 615 25.80 -18.57 13.41
N VAL A 616 25.37 -17.93 14.50
CA VAL A 616 24.87 -18.64 15.69
C VAL A 616 23.56 -19.38 15.40
N ASN A 617 22.59 -18.72 14.74
CA ASN A 617 21.30 -19.33 14.42
C ASN A 617 21.44 -20.41 13.34
N LEU A 618 22.30 -20.23 12.34
CA LEU A 618 22.61 -21.26 11.35
C LEU A 618 23.24 -22.49 12.00
N LYS A 619 24.13 -22.32 12.99
CA LYS A 619 24.69 -23.44 13.77
C LYS A 619 23.61 -24.19 14.55
N LYS A 620 22.72 -23.45 15.23
CA LYS A 620 21.58 -24.03 15.96
C LYS A 620 20.63 -24.77 15.01
N LEU A 621 20.29 -24.16 13.87
CA LEU A 621 19.43 -24.76 12.86
C LEU A 621 20.06 -26.06 12.33
N ARG A 622 21.34 -26.05 11.92
CA ARG A 622 22.04 -27.28 11.50
C ARG A 622 22.02 -28.38 12.55
N ALA A 623 22.11 -28.03 13.84
CA ALA A 623 21.99 -29.01 14.91
C ALA A 623 20.59 -29.63 15.00
N VAL A 624 19.53 -28.82 14.84
CA VAL A 624 18.15 -29.33 14.78
C VAL A 624 17.93 -30.16 13.53
N LEU A 625 18.43 -29.72 12.37
CA LEU A 625 18.23 -30.41 11.10
C LEU A 625 18.98 -31.75 11.01
N ALA A 626 20.07 -31.94 11.77
CA ALA A 626 20.78 -33.22 11.87
C ALA A 626 19.95 -34.37 12.45
N ASN A 627 18.83 -34.05 13.11
CA ASN A 627 17.85 -35.03 13.57
C ASN A 627 17.00 -35.62 12.42
N PHE A 628 17.04 -35.01 11.24
CA PHE A 628 16.41 -35.54 10.03
C PHE A 628 17.43 -36.29 9.16
N GLU A 629 16.96 -37.27 8.40
CA GLU A 629 17.73 -37.99 7.40
C GLU A 629 17.38 -37.43 6.01
N GLY A 630 18.38 -36.94 5.27
CA GLY A 630 18.15 -36.38 3.94
C GLY A 630 17.71 -34.91 3.94
N LEU A 631 18.04 -34.12 4.95
CA LEU A 631 17.80 -32.67 4.99
C LEU A 631 19.04 -31.93 5.48
N GLU A 632 19.55 -31.00 4.68
CA GLU A 632 20.72 -30.20 5.03
C GLU A 632 20.64 -28.75 4.51
N VAL A 633 21.37 -27.84 5.17
CA VAL A 633 21.52 -26.46 4.69
C VAL A 633 22.84 -26.34 3.94
N VAL A 634 22.74 -26.15 2.63
CA VAL A 634 23.87 -25.92 1.73
C VAL A 634 24.11 -24.41 1.61
N GLN A 635 25.38 -24.02 1.65
CA GLN A 635 25.80 -22.64 1.40
C GLN A 635 26.66 -22.62 0.14
N THR A 636 26.30 -21.77 -0.83
CA THR A 636 27.08 -21.55 -2.04
C THR A 636 27.34 -20.05 -2.16
N GLU A 637 28.61 -19.63 -2.16
CA GLU A 637 29.00 -18.21 -2.13
C GLU A 637 28.22 -17.40 -1.08
N ASN A 638 27.28 -16.55 -1.53
CA ASN A 638 26.44 -15.66 -0.73
C ASN A 638 24.99 -16.14 -0.57
N PHE A 639 24.67 -17.38 -0.94
CA PHE A 639 23.31 -17.93 -0.86
C PHE A 639 23.22 -19.13 0.09
N LEU A 640 22.07 -19.26 0.74
CA LEU A 640 21.70 -20.39 1.59
C LEU A 640 20.46 -21.07 1.03
N LYS A 641 20.50 -22.39 0.95
CA LYS A 641 19.35 -23.21 0.57
C LYS A 641 19.25 -24.50 1.35
N LEU A 642 18.05 -25.03 1.44
CA LEU A 642 17.80 -26.39 1.88
C LEU A 642 17.97 -27.33 0.70
N LYS A 643 18.76 -28.37 0.92
CA LYS A 643 18.82 -29.54 0.06
C LYS A 643 18.14 -30.68 0.80
N TYR A 644 17.23 -31.36 0.10
CA TYR A 644 16.47 -32.45 0.68
C TYR A 644 16.41 -33.66 -0.27
N SER A 645 16.25 -34.84 0.30
CA SER A 645 16.13 -36.12 -0.41
C SER A 645 15.31 -37.10 0.42
N SER A 646 14.72 -38.10 -0.24
CA SER A 646 14.11 -39.25 0.45
C SER A 646 15.12 -39.86 1.45
N PRO A 647 14.71 -40.23 2.68
CA PRO A 647 13.34 -40.37 3.18
C PRO A 647 12.77 -39.14 3.90
N PHE A 648 13.29 -37.93 3.69
CA PHE A 648 12.73 -36.71 4.29
C PHE A 648 11.46 -36.25 3.57
N HIS A 649 10.44 -35.85 4.35
CA HIS A 649 9.17 -35.33 3.84
C HIS A 649 8.85 -33.94 4.37
N CYS A 650 8.38 -33.06 3.49
CA CYS A 650 7.88 -31.74 3.83
C CYS A 650 6.66 -31.44 2.97
N ASP A 651 5.51 -31.26 3.61
CA ASP A 651 4.23 -31.05 2.93
C ASP A 651 4.24 -29.82 2.01
N TYR A 652 4.99 -28.76 2.37
CA TYR A 652 5.14 -27.59 1.50
C TYR A 652 5.96 -27.87 0.23
N PHE A 653 7.00 -28.72 0.30
CA PHE A 653 7.76 -29.08 -0.91
C PHE A 653 6.91 -29.91 -1.87
N GLU A 654 6.12 -30.83 -1.34
CA GLU A 654 5.17 -31.64 -2.10
C GLU A 654 4.05 -30.76 -2.69
N PHE A 655 3.51 -29.81 -1.92
CA PHE A 655 2.57 -28.80 -2.39
C PHE A 655 3.17 -27.93 -3.51
N LYS A 656 4.41 -27.46 -3.36
CA LYS A 656 5.08 -26.64 -4.38
C LYS A 656 5.23 -27.40 -5.69
N GLN A 657 5.61 -28.67 -5.64
CA GLN A 657 5.71 -29.52 -6.83
C GLN A 657 4.36 -29.61 -7.56
N LEU A 658 3.27 -29.78 -6.82
CA LEU A 658 1.90 -29.74 -7.38
C LEU A 658 1.59 -28.36 -7.98
N THR A 659 2.00 -27.27 -7.32
CA THR A 659 1.81 -25.91 -7.88
C THR A 659 2.53 -25.71 -9.20
N ASP A 660 3.79 -26.14 -9.32
CA ASP A 660 4.56 -25.99 -10.54
C ASP A 660 3.99 -26.83 -11.68
N GLN A 661 3.47 -28.01 -11.38
CA GLN A 661 2.77 -28.84 -12.36
C GLN A 661 1.51 -28.13 -12.86
N PHE A 662 0.66 -27.63 -11.96
CA PHE A 662 -0.58 -26.95 -12.34
C PHE A 662 -0.35 -25.65 -13.11
N LEU A 663 0.60 -24.82 -12.67
CA LEU A 663 0.92 -23.56 -13.35
C LEU A 663 1.41 -23.79 -14.79
N ASN A 664 2.03 -24.94 -15.07
CA ASN A 664 2.48 -25.32 -16.40
C ASN A 664 1.36 -25.91 -17.28
N THR A 665 0.48 -26.75 -16.72
CA THR A 665 -0.56 -27.45 -17.50
C THR A 665 -1.89 -26.71 -17.55
N LYS A 666 -2.15 -25.83 -16.58
CA LYS A 666 -3.44 -25.21 -16.27
C LYS A 666 -4.61 -26.21 -16.16
N LYS A 667 -4.31 -27.47 -15.89
CA LYS A 667 -5.30 -28.54 -15.75
C LYS A 667 -4.93 -29.40 -14.55
N PRO A 668 -5.87 -29.62 -13.61
CA PRO A 668 -5.61 -30.47 -12.46
C PRO A 668 -5.59 -31.94 -12.91
N GLU A 669 -4.52 -32.67 -12.59
CA GLU A 669 -4.50 -34.12 -12.79
C GLU A 669 -5.34 -34.81 -11.71
N GLN A 670 -6.22 -35.75 -12.11
CA GLN A 670 -7.06 -36.51 -11.17
C GLN A 670 -6.25 -37.27 -10.11
N ALA A 671 -5.01 -37.67 -10.42
CA ALA A 671 -4.11 -38.31 -9.47
C ALA A 671 -3.56 -37.32 -8.40
N ALA A 672 -3.37 -36.06 -8.77
CA ALA A 672 -2.86 -35.00 -7.90
C ALA A 672 -3.93 -34.42 -6.96
N TYR A 673 -5.22 -34.55 -7.31
CA TYR A 673 -6.34 -34.13 -6.47
C TYR A 673 -6.32 -34.73 -5.06
N LYS A 674 -6.02 -36.03 -4.94
CA LYS A 674 -5.95 -36.72 -3.63
C LYS A 674 -4.81 -36.16 -2.77
N GLN A 675 -3.68 -35.81 -3.39
CA GLN A 675 -2.54 -35.21 -2.69
C GLN A 675 -2.87 -33.79 -2.24
N PHE A 676 -3.51 -32.99 -3.11
CA PHE A 676 -3.97 -31.65 -2.76
C PHE A 676 -4.93 -31.65 -1.55
N LEU A 677 -5.95 -32.51 -1.56
CA LEU A 677 -6.88 -32.61 -0.43
C LEU A 677 -6.18 -33.02 0.88
N GLN A 678 -5.10 -33.81 0.82
CA GLN A 678 -4.36 -34.20 2.03
C GLN A 678 -3.67 -32.99 2.70
N PHE A 679 -3.16 -32.04 1.91
CA PHE A 679 -2.58 -30.80 2.43
C PHE A 679 -3.64 -29.89 3.03
N ILE A 680 -4.79 -29.72 2.36
CA ILE A 680 -5.81 -28.80 2.85
C ILE A 680 -6.55 -29.35 4.08
N ASN A 681 -6.90 -30.64 4.07
CA ASN A 681 -7.54 -31.29 5.22
C ASN A 681 -6.63 -31.38 6.45
N SER A 682 -5.33 -31.15 6.26
CA SER A 682 -4.36 -31.04 7.35
C SER A 682 -4.47 -29.75 8.16
N GLY A 683 -5.22 -28.76 7.66
CA GLY A 683 -5.46 -27.45 8.26
C GLY A 683 -4.91 -26.30 7.41
N GLN A 684 -5.34 -25.07 7.72
CA GLN A 684 -4.84 -23.86 7.06
C GLN A 684 -3.31 -23.77 7.14
N PHE A 685 -2.66 -23.17 6.14
CA PHE A 685 -1.22 -23.00 6.11
C PHE A 685 -0.72 -22.08 7.23
N LEU A 686 0.10 -22.64 8.15
CA LEU A 686 0.73 -21.93 9.27
C LEU A 686 -0.20 -20.94 10.04
N PRO A 687 -1.32 -21.41 10.61
CA PRO A 687 -2.37 -20.52 11.13
C PRO A 687 -2.00 -19.85 12.46
N LYS A 688 -0.99 -20.37 13.17
CA LYS A 688 -0.51 -19.84 14.46
C LYS A 688 0.85 -19.12 14.36
N ILE A 689 1.33 -18.89 13.14
CA ILE A 689 2.57 -18.14 12.91
C ILE A 689 2.19 -16.88 12.15
N GLU A 690 2.57 -15.74 12.70
CA GLU A 690 2.27 -14.42 12.18
C GLU A 690 3.57 -13.64 11.99
N GLY A 691 3.57 -12.72 11.03
CA GLY A 691 4.67 -11.82 10.73
C GLY A 691 4.69 -11.42 9.27
N GLU A 692 4.99 -10.14 9.00
CA GLU A 692 4.94 -9.53 7.66
C GLU A 692 5.73 -10.32 6.60
N TRP A 693 6.89 -10.88 6.97
CA TRP A 693 7.73 -11.71 6.10
C TRP A 693 7.02 -12.99 5.59
N LEU A 694 5.97 -13.44 6.28
CA LEU A 694 5.22 -14.66 5.97
C LEU A 694 4.00 -14.39 5.06
N ASP A 695 3.50 -13.15 5.05
CA ASP A 695 2.25 -12.78 4.38
C ASP A 695 2.28 -13.05 2.86
N PRO A 696 3.35 -12.72 2.11
CA PRO A 696 3.43 -13.04 0.68
C PRO A 696 3.33 -14.54 0.37
N PHE A 697 3.80 -15.39 1.31
CA PHE A 697 3.73 -16.84 1.16
C PHE A 697 2.35 -17.39 1.52
N LYS A 698 1.70 -16.83 2.56
CA LYS A 698 0.31 -17.16 2.89
C LYS A 698 -0.64 -16.74 1.77
N GLU A 699 -0.45 -15.55 1.21
CA GLU A 699 -1.22 -15.05 0.07
C GLU A 699 -1.03 -15.97 -1.15
N PHE A 700 0.21 -16.34 -1.49
CA PHE A 700 0.47 -17.30 -2.56
C PHE A 700 -0.25 -18.63 -2.37
N VAL A 701 -0.17 -19.23 -1.17
CA VAL A 701 -0.85 -20.50 -0.88
C VAL A 701 -2.36 -20.34 -0.96
N SER A 702 -2.91 -19.24 -0.45
CA SER A 702 -4.35 -18.94 -0.49
C SER A 702 -4.85 -18.81 -1.93
N ASN A 703 -4.26 -17.92 -2.71
CA ASN A 703 -4.65 -17.65 -4.09
C ASN A 703 -4.51 -18.91 -4.96
N PHE A 704 -3.39 -19.63 -4.84
CA PHE A 704 -3.22 -20.90 -5.56
C PHE A 704 -4.29 -21.94 -5.16
N THR A 705 -4.60 -22.05 -3.87
CA THR A 705 -5.60 -23.01 -3.39
C THR A 705 -6.97 -22.68 -3.96
N ILE A 706 -7.35 -21.40 -4.03
CA ILE A 706 -8.60 -20.94 -4.64
C ILE A 706 -8.62 -21.29 -6.14
N ASP A 707 -7.59 -20.86 -6.89
CA ASP A 707 -7.50 -21.08 -8.34
C ASP A 707 -7.55 -22.58 -8.69
N TYR A 708 -6.78 -23.41 -7.96
CA TYR A 708 -6.74 -24.85 -8.17
C TYR A 708 -8.07 -25.52 -7.85
N CYS A 709 -8.76 -25.08 -6.79
CA CYS A 709 -10.08 -25.57 -6.42
C CYS A 709 -11.15 -25.22 -7.47
N LEU A 710 -11.15 -23.97 -7.96
CA LEU A 710 -12.11 -23.52 -8.96
C LEU A 710 -11.92 -24.29 -10.28
N GLU A 711 -10.68 -24.49 -10.72
CA GLU A 711 -10.39 -25.27 -11.92
C GLU A 711 -10.69 -26.76 -11.75
N LEU A 712 -10.47 -27.31 -10.54
CA LEU A 712 -10.91 -28.66 -10.20
C LEU A 712 -12.41 -28.83 -10.35
N ILE A 713 -13.22 -27.90 -9.81
CA ILE A 713 -14.69 -27.93 -9.90
C ILE A 713 -15.12 -27.97 -11.37
N LYS A 714 -14.52 -27.14 -12.23
CA LYS A 714 -14.81 -27.09 -13.67
C LYS A 714 -14.43 -28.37 -14.41
N SER A 715 -13.47 -29.14 -13.88
CA SER A 715 -12.97 -30.36 -14.51
C SER A 715 -13.78 -31.63 -14.18
N PHE A 716 -14.68 -31.60 -13.19
CA PHE A 716 -15.50 -32.77 -12.83
C PHE A 716 -16.70 -32.94 -13.77
N PRO A 717 -17.00 -34.17 -14.25
CA PRO A 717 -18.22 -34.45 -14.99
C PRO A 717 -19.46 -34.33 -14.09
N ALA A 718 -20.57 -33.86 -14.66
CA ALA A 718 -21.75 -33.37 -13.94
C ALA A 718 -22.50 -34.40 -13.07
N GLU A 719 -22.31 -35.70 -13.24
CA GLU A 719 -23.22 -36.71 -12.69
C GLU A 719 -22.74 -37.47 -11.44
N ASP A 720 -21.48 -37.35 -10.98
CA ASP A 720 -20.96 -38.30 -9.95
C ASP A 720 -20.18 -37.73 -8.76
N ASP A 721 -20.16 -36.41 -8.54
CA ASP A 721 -19.21 -35.81 -7.57
C ASP A 721 -19.77 -34.71 -6.65
N GLU A 722 -21.05 -34.78 -6.27
CA GLU A 722 -21.67 -33.80 -5.34
C GLU A 722 -20.90 -33.63 -4.03
N ILE A 723 -20.44 -34.73 -3.44
CA ILE A 723 -19.69 -34.68 -2.17
C ILE A 723 -18.36 -33.95 -2.38
N LYS A 724 -17.70 -34.14 -3.52
CA LYS A 724 -16.41 -33.54 -3.82
C LYS A 724 -16.55 -32.05 -4.14
N ILE A 725 -17.53 -31.66 -4.95
CA ILE A 725 -17.79 -30.25 -5.27
C ILE A 725 -18.12 -29.47 -3.98
N ASN A 726 -19.02 -30.01 -3.14
CA ASN A 726 -19.34 -29.40 -1.85
C ASN A 726 -18.12 -29.29 -0.92
N GLN A 727 -17.23 -30.29 -0.90
CA GLN A 727 -16.00 -30.26 -0.10
C GLN A 727 -15.00 -29.22 -0.62
N ILE A 728 -14.81 -29.13 -1.94
CA ILE A 728 -13.87 -28.20 -2.57
C ILE A 728 -14.37 -26.76 -2.44
N THR A 729 -15.66 -26.51 -2.63
CA THR A 729 -16.21 -25.16 -2.43
C THR A 729 -16.09 -24.71 -0.96
N LYS A 730 -16.27 -25.61 0.01
CA LYS A 730 -16.00 -25.30 1.43
C LYS A 730 -14.54 -24.94 1.70
N ILE A 731 -13.61 -25.55 0.96
CA ILE A 731 -12.20 -25.17 1.00
C ILE A 731 -12.01 -23.76 0.46
N VAL A 732 -12.63 -23.41 -0.68
CA VAL A 732 -12.55 -22.05 -1.22
C VAL A 732 -13.08 -21.04 -0.19
N PHE A 733 -14.25 -21.29 0.41
CA PHE A 733 -14.82 -20.41 1.43
C PHE A 733 -14.01 -20.34 2.74
N LEU A 734 -13.13 -21.31 3.02
CA LEU A 734 -12.21 -21.21 4.16
C LEU A 734 -11.11 -20.17 3.93
N TYR A 735 -10.68 -20.01 2.67
CA TYR A 735 -9.62 -19.08 2.28
C TYR A 735 -10.18 -17.72 1.82
N ASP A 736 -11.32 -17.73 1.15
CA ASP A 736 -12.07 -16.56 0.68
C ASP A 736 -13.58 -16.81 0.88
N PRO A 737 -14.13 -16.41 2.05
CA PRO A 737 -15.54 -16.62 2.39
C PRO A 737 -16.53 -15.98 1.43
N PHE A 738 -16.09 -15.01 0.62
CA PHE A 738 -16.93 -14.20 -0.26
C PHE A 738 -16.62 -14.42 -1.74
N ASN A 739 -16.03 -15.57 -2.07
CA ASN A 739 -15.72 -15.92 -3.44
C ASN A 739 -17.00 -16.15 -4.27
N GLU A 740 -17.35 -15.18 -5.11
CA GLU A 740 -18.55 -15.25 -5.94
C GLU A 740 -18.52 -16.38 -6.97
N GLU A 741 -17.35 -16.68 -7.55
CA GLU A 741 -17.21 -17.76 -8.54
C GLU A 741 -17.50 -19.13 -7.93
N ALA A 742 -17.01 -19.37 -6.71
CA ALA A 742 -17.31 -20.58 -5.94
C ALA A 742 -18.79 -20.68 -5.59
N LEU A 743 -19.44 -19.55 -5.26
CA LEU A 743 -20.89 -19.48 -5.04
C LEU A 743 -21.67 -19.89 -6.30
N VAL A 744 -21.32 -19.31 -7.45
CA VAL A 744 -21.97 -19.61 -8.74
C VAL A 744 -21.86 -21.10 -9.07
N LEU A 745 -20.64 -21.66 -9.02
CA LEU A 745 -20.40 -23.06 -9.35
C LEU A 745 -21.17 -24.02 -8.41
N LEU A 746 -21.24 -23.70 -7.12
CA LEU A 746 -21.97 -24.50 -6.13
C LEU A 746 -23.49 -24.42 -6.35
N MET A 747 -24.02 -23.23 -6.64
CA MET A 747 -25.45 -23.04 -6.93
C MET A 747 -25.86 -23.77 -8.21
N GLN A 748 -25.06 -23.70 -9.27
CA GLN A 748 -25.27 -24.44 -10.51
C GLN A 748 -25.28 -25.95 -10.29
N HIS A 749 -24.33 -26.44 -9.48
CA HIS A 749 -24.27 -27.85 -9.13
C HIS A 749 -25.56 -28.31 -8.41
N PHE A 750 -26.02 -27.58 -7.39
CA PHE A 750 -27.27 -27.92 -6.71
C PHE A 750 -28.49 -27.87 -7.61
N ILE A 751 -28.54 -26.95 -8.57
CA ILE A 751 -29.65 -26.88 -9.55
C ILE A 751 -29.61 -28.07 -10.51
N SER A 752 -28.43 -28.41 -11.06
CA SER A 752 -28.26 -29.57 -11.93
C SER A 752 -28.58 -30.90 -11.23
N SER A 753 -28.35 -30.96 -9.91
CA SER A 753 -28.70 -32.10 -9.05
C SER A 753 -30.15 -32.07 -8.54
N ASN A 754 -31.00 -31.19 -9.08
CA ASN A 754 -32.42 -31.02 -8.73
C ASN A 754 -32.67 -30.62 -7.24
N LYS A 755 -31.69 -29.98 -6.60
CA LYS A 755 -31.72 -29.51 -5.18
C LYS A 755 -31.87 -27.99 -5.10
N ILE A 756 -32.91 -27.46 -5.75
CA ILE A 756 -33.16 -26.01 -5.88
C ILE A 756 -33.24 -25.30 -4.51
N GLN A 757 -33.79 -25.95 -3.49
CA GLN A 757 -33.89 -25.36 -2.14
C GLN A 757 -32.51 -25.15 -1.49
N LEU A 758 -31.56 -26.05 -1.76
CA LEU A 758 -30.20 -25.96 -1.21
C LEU A 758 -29.39 -24.88 -1.91
N ALA A 759 -29.61 -24.67 -3.21
CA ALA A 759 -29.05 -23.53 -3.95
C ALA A 759 -29.55 -22.18 -3.37
N LYS A 760 -30.86 -22.07 -3.11
CA LYS A 760 -31.45 -20.88 -2.47
C LYS A 760 -30.93 -20.66 -1.07
N HIS A 761 -30.81 -21.73 -0.27
CA HIS A 761 -30.24 -21.66 1.07
C HIS A 761 -28.77 -21.19 1.03
N THR A 762 -27.96 -21.74 0.13
CA THR A 762 -26.54 -21.38 -0.04
C THR A 762 -26.39 -19.91 -0.44
N TYR A 763 -27.20 -19.44 -1.40
CA TYR A 763 -27.24 -18.03 -1.77
C TYR A 763 -27.66 -17.12 -0.61
N ASN A 764 -28.67 -17.52 0.16
CA ASN A 764 -29.14 -16.74 1.30
C ASN A 764 -28.12 -16.73 2.45
N ASP A 765 -27.43 -17.85 2.70
CA ASP A 765 -26.36 -17.94 3.69
C ASP A 765 -25.17 -17.10 3.28
N PHE A 766 -24.77 -17.16 2.01
CA PHE A 766 -23.71 -16.32 1.47
C PHE A 766 -24.10 -14.85 1.57
N LYS A 767 -25.32 -14.49 1.13
CA LYS A 767 -25.85 -13.12 1.23
C LYS A 767 -25.93 -12.66 2.68
N LYS A 768 -26.32 -13.53 3.60
CA LYS A 768 -26.36 -13.23 5.03
C LYS A 768 -24.96 -13.08 5.60
N ALA A 769 -24.02 -13.97 5.29
CA ALA A 769 -22.64 -13.85 5.73
C ALA A 769 -21.95 -12.61 5.13
N TYR A 770 -22.26 -12.28 3.87
CA TYR A 770 -21.81 -11.07 3.19
C TYR A 770 -22.40 -9.83 3.87
N GLN A 771 -23.70 -9.84 4.18
CA GLN A 771 -24.36 -8.80 4.96
C GLN A 771 -23.81 -8.72 6.39
N ASP A 772 -23.48 -9.83 7.05
CA ASP A 772 -22.96 -9.85 8.41
C ASP A 772 -21.52 -9.33 8.46
N ALA A 773 -20.75 -9.47 7.37
CA ALA A 773 -19.34 -9.10 7.29
C ALA A 773 -19.06 -7.72 6.67
N TYR A 774 -19.85 -7.32 5.67
CA TYR A 774 -19.73 -6.05 4.95
C TYR A 774 -20.92 -5.13 5.16
N ASP A 775 -21.90 -5.51 5.99
CA ASP A 775 -23.10 -4.71 6.31
C ASP A 775 -23.88 -4.15 5.11
N GLU A 776 -23.66 -4.76 3.95
CA GLU A 776 -24.25 -4.42 2.67
C GLU A 776 -25.02 -5.63 2.12
N THR A 777 -26.16 -5.34 1.47
CA THR A 777 -26.90 -6.40 0.80
C THR A 777 -26.15 -6.79 -0.46
N PHE A 778 -25.77 -8.07 -0.54
CA PHE A 778 -25.18 -8.63 -1.76
C PHE A 778 -25.98 -8.20 -3.00
N SER A 779 -25.31 -7.46 -3.89
CA SER A 779 -25.92 -6.62 -4.91
C SER A 779 -26.53 -7.40 -6.08
N LYS A 780 -26.02 -8.61 -6.34
CA LYS A 780 -26.53 -9.53 -7.36
C LYS A 780 -27.69 -10.34 -6.81
N SER A 781 -28.80 -10.35 -7.53
CA SER A 781 -29.94 -11.23 -7.27
C SER A 781 -29.61 -12.71 -7.51
N TYR A 782 -30.43 -13.61 -6.98
CA TYR A 782 -30.27 -15.06 -7.18
C TYR A 782 -30.22 -15.42 -8.68
N GLU A 783 -31.05 -14.75 -9.49
CA GLU A 783 -31.12 -14.93 -10.94
C GLU A 783 -29.86 -14.38 -11.65
N GLU A 784 -29.34 -13.22 -11.23
CA GLU A 784 -28.12 -12.63 -11.80
C GLU A 784 -26.87 -13.46 -11.51
N VAL A 785 -26.75 -14.00 -10.30
CA VAL A 785 -25.65 -14.92 -9.93
C VAL A 785 -25.67 -16.14 -10.83
N LEU A 786 -26.85 -16.74 -11.07
CA LEU A 786 -26.96 -17.89 -11.96
C LEU A 786 -26.70 -17.55 -13.43
N ALA A 787 -27.05 -16.34 -13.87
CA ALA A 787 -26.82 -15.87 -15.24
C ALA A 787 -25.32 -15.68 -15.53
N THR A 788 -24.51 -15.29 -14.53
CA THR A 788 -23.06 -15.08 -14.70
C THR A 788 -22.24 -16.36 -14.93
N GLY A 789 -22.80 -17.53 -14.63
CA GLY A 789 -22.10 -18.81 -14.75
C GLY A 789 -22.34 -19.60 -16.04
N ASN A 790 -23.11 -19.09 -17.00
CA ASN A 790 -23.33 -19.78 -18.27
C ASN A 790 -22.26 -19.38 -19.30
N PRO A 791 -21.24 -20.21 -19.57
CA PRO A 791 -20.46 -20.06 -20.78
C PRO A 791 -21.33 -20.49 -21.97
N HIS A 792 -21.26 -19.72 -23.06
CA HIS A 792 -21.53 -20.24 -24.39
C HIS A 792 -20.62 -21.43 -24.71
#